data_AF-A0A6I5QRC9-F1
#
_entry.id   AF-A0A6I5QRC9-F1
#
_cell.length_a   1.000
_cell.length_b   1.000
_cell.length_c   1.000
_cell.angle_alpha   90.00
_cell.angle_beta   90.00
_cell.angle_gamma   90.00
#
_symmetry.space_group_name_H-M   'P 1'
#
loop_
_entity.id
_entity.type
_entity.pdbx_description
1 polymer ?
#
loop_
_entity_poly.entity_id
_entity_poly.type
_entity_poly.pdbx_seq_one_letter_code
_entity_poly.pdbx_strand_id
1 'polypeptide(L)'
;MSLERNNLAFRILPGFFVIFIVLFSRLLGLLEPLEFFYFDLMLKLRVSEHQDDRIFLIDIDGNDNLDIGKSPQIPSKELIDLVNQVQEHKPAIIGFNVLTDLISNSDESSEELNNLLASQKNIIVAEKFLPPFIYPLPEIESERVGFVDVLPDQDLHIRRSILGSEDFQDESGFKFSFSLLLAKLYLEEKGYILENGRSDKTAMRFGDIEIPRVYPNTGGYIRVDNGGIQTLVNYRSGESPFKKVTLGDFKNKKFEASDIENKIVIIGVTDPKRRISLNTPLGSGRDIDSRLMDGLDMQAHFTSQIISAVLDNRLLIKSWKGFYEYIFISAFGTIIVIWPLIKNSQPLKFLMVSILMILLFLAVSYIILLIYGFWLIIVPVITIITLNYPVYSLFFYQYKSLEDKARYELIQAQYELVQAQHELDQSLIRVEERRKVIERTFNIIHNGPLQKISIILNNIRNSQKGSFSVEKELEDLSQDVRKIGDCLKEEELTYDKSLYLKNGEKLDLNNELHELFHQVYSKTLERGFSAFKKINIKVRSFDEISSENIDFEQKRELCRYLEEAICNVGKHSFAATSLIVTGKYCQSCYTLTVQDNGNIRFPSSGQGEGTKHALKLAEKLNGKFNRQQVPGEGTCCSLKWQIQNKNLLKEIQTESN
;
A
#
# COMPACT_ATOMS: atom_id res chain seq x y z
N MET A 1 -23.33 -9.53 3.81
CA MET A 1 -23.28 -9.93 2.39
C MET A 1 -23.79 -8.87 1.41
N SER A 2 -25.01 -8.29 1.55
CA SER A 2 -25.48 -7.26 0.60
C SER A 2 -24.72 -5.92 0.69
N LEU A 3 -24.31 -5.49 1.90
CA LEU A 3 -23.53 -4.26 2.10
C LEU A 3 -22.10 -4.36 1.54
N GLU A 4 -21.41 -5.48 1.73
CA GLU A 4 -20.06 -5.70 1.20
C GLU A 4 -20.04 -5.76 -0.34
N ARG A 5 -21.06 -6.35 -0.94
CA ARG A 5 -21.16 -6.49 -2.40
C ARG A 5 -21.41 -5.13 -3.09
N ASN A 6 -22.20 -4.25 -2.47
CA ASN A 6 -22.38 -2.87 -2.94
C ASN A 6 -21.10 -2.04 -2.78
N ASN A 7 -20.32 -2.28 -1.72
CA ASN A 7 -19.03 -1.60 -1.49
C ASN A 7 -17.95 -2.03 -2.49
N LEU A 8 -17.94 -3.30 -2.94
CA LEU A 8 -16.97 -3.77 -3.93
C LEU A 8 -17.23 -3.19 -5.33
N ALA A 9 -18.49 -3.20 -5.77
CA ALA A 9 -18.88 -2.62 -7.05
C ALA A 9 -18.53 -1.12 -7.12
N PHE A 10 -18.79 -0.38 -6.04
CA PHE A 10 -18.45 1.04 -5.94
C PHE A 10 -16.94 1.33 -6.03
N ARG A 11 -16.08 0.41 -5.55
CA ARG A 11 -14.61 0.55 -5.62
C ARG A 11 -14.03 0.22 -7.00
N ILE A 12 -14.69 -0.68 -7.74
CA ILE A 12 -14.17 -1.24 -8.99
C ILE A 12 -14.65 -0.44 -10.21
N LEU A 13 -15.92 -0.01 -10.21
CA LEU A 13 -16.56 0.63 -11.35
C LEU A 13 -15.78 1.84 -11.91
N PRO A 14 -15.22 2.74 -11.09
CA PRO A 14 -14.44 3.88 -11.59
C PRO A 14 -13.17 3.45 -12.33
N GLY A 15 -12.49 2.39 -11.88
CA GLY A 15 -11.30 1.89 -12.55
C GLY A 15 -11.60 1.25 -13.90
N PHE A 16 -12.70 0.51 -14.00
CA PHE A 16 -13.18 -0.01 -15.28
C PHE A 16 -13.66 1.11 -16.22
N PHE A 17 -14.21 2.19 -15.68
CA PHE A 17 -14.54 3.38 -16.47
C PHE A 17 -13.29 4.03 -17.06
N VAL A 18 -12.16 4.06 -16.35
CA VAL A 18 -10.87 4.48 -16.92
C VAL A 18 -10.44 3.58 -18.07
N ILE A 19 -10.55 2.25 -17.93
CA ILE A 19 -10.24 1.32 -19.04
C ILE A 19 -11.12 1.65 -20.25
N PHE A 20 -12.43 1.83 -20.06
CA PHE A 20 -13.35 2.20 -21.12
C PHE A 20 -12.94 3.51 -21.82
N ILE A 21 -12.61 4.56 -21.06
CA ILE A 21 -12.13 5.83 -21.61
C ILE A 21 -10.85 5.66 -22.42
N VAL A 22 -9.89 4.84 -21.93
CA VAL A 22 -8.63 4.61 -22.65
C VAL A 22 -8.87 3.85 -23.95
N LEU A 23 -9.69 2.79 -23.93
CA LEU A 23 -10.04 2.04 -25.14
C LEU A 23 -10.80 2.91 -26.15
N PHE A 24 -11.75 3.73 -25.67
CA PHE A 24 -12.49 4.66 -26.51
C PHE A 24 -11.58 5.75 -27.11
N SER A 25 -10.72 6.35 -26.29
CA SER A 25 -9.70 7.32 -26.73
C SER A 25 -8.79 6.71 -27.81
N ARG A 26 -8.40 5.44 -27.64
CA ARG A 26 -7.60 4.73 -28.64
C ARG A 26 -8.37 4.51 -29.94
N LEU A 27 -9.64 4.09 -29.88
CA LEU A 27 -10.49 3.94 -31.08
C LEU A 27 -10.64 5.25 -31.86
N LEU A 28 -10.55 6.39 -31.19
CA LEU A 28 -10.57 7.72 -31.80
C LEU A 28 -9.21 8.16 -32.36
N GLY A 29 -8.11 7.46 -32.08
CA GLY A 29 -6.75 7.86 -32.50
C GLY A 29 -6.03 8.79 -31.52
N LEU A 30 -6.60 9.07 -30.34
CA LEU A 30 -6.00 10.04 -29.41
C LEU A 30 -4.68 9.58 -28.78
N LEU A 31 -4.39 8.27 -28.82
CA LEU A 31 -3.13 7.69 -28.30
C LEU A 31 -2.09 7.42 -29.39
N GLU A 32 -2.46 7.51 -30.67
CA GLU A 32 -1.60 7.21 -31.82
C GLU A 32 -0.27 8.00 -31.79
N PRO A 33 -0.25 9.31 -31.49
CA PRO A 33 1.02 10.06 -31.40
C PRO A 33 1.99 9.54 -30.34
N LEU A 34 1.47 9.09 -29.19
CA LEU A 34 2.30 8.52 -28.13
C LEU A 34 2.79 7.10 -28.46
N GLU A 35 1.95 6.32 -29.15
CA GLU A 35 2.32 4.99 -29.65
C GLU A 35 3.43 5.09 -30.71
N PHE A 36 3.35 6.04 -31.64
CA PHE A 36 4.42 6.32 -32.61
C PHE A 36 5.68 6.86 -31.94
N PHE A 37 5.57 7.81 -31.02
CA PHE A 37 6.72 8.30 -30.28
C PHE A 37 7.48 7.16 -29.58
N TYR A 38 6.75 6.24 -28.95
CA TYR A 38 7.37 5.09 -28.30
C TYR A 38 7.98 4.11 -29.31
N PHE A 39 7.30 3.83 -30.43
CA PHE A 39 7.85 3.01 -31.51
C PHE A 39 9.16 3.58 -32.04
N ASP A 40 9.20 4.87 -32.32
CA ASP A 40 10.39 5.55 -32.84
C ASP A 40 11.53 5.51 -31.82
N LEU A 41 11.23 5.78 -30.54
CA LEU A 41 12.21 5.68 -29.47
C LEU A 41 12.83 4.27 -29.41
N MET A 42 12.02 3.21 -29.52
CA MET A 42 12.54 1.85 -29.57
C MET A 42 13.46 1.66 -30.78
N LEU A 43 13.12 2.18 -31.96
CA LEU A 43 13.97 2.05 -33.14
C LEU A 43 15.31 2.79 -32.98
N LYS A 44 15.31 3.97 -32.33
CA LYS A 44 16.53 4.76 -32.02
C LYS A 44 17.45 4.07 -31.02
N LEU A 45 16.89 3.36 -30.03
CA LEU A 45 17.67 2.73 -28.96
C LEU A 45 18.41 1.47 -29.39
N ARG A 46 18.15 0.97 -30.61
CA ARG A 46 18.78 -0.24 -31.11
C ARG A 46 20.27 -0.03 -31.31
N VAL A 47 21.02 -1.08 -31.01
CA VAL A 47 22.46 -1.14 -31.25
C VAL A 47 22.73 -0.98 -32.74
N SER A 48 23.83 -0.30 -33.08
CA SER A 48 24.29 -0.19 -34.46
C SER A 48 24.44 -1.56 -35.09
N GLU A 49 23.94 -1.70 -36.29
CA GLU A 49 24.00 -2.92 -37.06
C GLU A 49 25.19 -2.87 -38.02
N HIS A 50 25.64 -4.03 -38.46
CA HIS A 50 26.69 -4.11 -39.48
C HIS A 50 26.21 -3.46 -40.78
N GLN A 51 27.13 -2.85 -41.53
CA GLN A 51 26.86 -2.30 -42.86
C GLN A 51 26.34 -3.42 -43.80
N ASP A 52 25.39 -3.09 -44.69
CA ASP A 52 24.94 -4.04 -45.71
C ASP A 52 25.80 -3.93 -46.96
N ASP A 53 26.78 -4.83 -47.08
CA ASP A 53 27.75 -4.82 -48.16
C ASP A 53 27.15 -5.20 -49.52
N ARG A 54 25.89 -5.66 -49.58
CA ARG A 54 25.22 -6.05 -50.85
C ARG A 54 24.71 -4.85 -51.63
N ILE A 55 24.63 -3.67 -51.00
CA ILE A 55 24.09 -2.45 -51.61
C ILE A 55 25.17 -1.37 -51.60
N PHE A 56 25.43 -0.81 -52.78
CA PHE A 56 26.34 0.30 -52.97
C PHE A 56 25.59 1.50 -53.55
N LEU A 57 25.81 2.67 -52.95
CA LEU A 57 25.08 3.89 -53.32
C LEU A 57 26.00 4.87 -54.04
N ILE A 58 25.53 5.38 -55.18
CA ILE A 58 26.17 6.46 -55.91
C ILE A 58 25.25 7.68 -55.85
N ASP A 59 25.72 8.71 -55.15
CA ASP A 59 25.01 9.95 -54.90
C ASP A 59 25.45 11.04 -55.88
N ILE A 60 24.55 11.48 -56.75
CA ILE A 60 24.86 12.47 -57.78
C ILE A 60 25.06 13.89 -57.21
N ASP A 61 24.53 14.21 -56.01
CA ASP A 61 24.48 15.60 -55.50
C ASP A 61 25.11 15.80 -54.11
N GLY A 62 26.09 14.96 -53.75
CA GLY A 62 26.65 14.94 -52.39
C GLY A 62 27.63 16.09 -52.03
N ASN A 63 28.17 16.85 -53.00
CA ASN A 63 29.03 18.03 -52.76
C ASN A 63 29.54 18.77 -54.03
N ASP A 64 28.95 18.56 -55.21
CA ASP A 64 29.40 19.21 -56.44
C ASP A 64 28.64 20.54 -56.60
N ASN A 65 29.36 21.68 -56.56
CA ASN A 65 28.85 23.06 -56.64
C ASN A 65 27.92 23.32 -57.86
N LEU A 66 26.71 22.79 -57.87
CA LEU A 66 25.65 23.12 -58.80
C LEU A 66 24.86 24.27 -58.19
N ASP A 67 24.95 25.45 -58.82
CA ASP A 67 24.34 26.70 -58.37
C ASP A 67 22.85 26.50 -58.03
N ILE A 68 22.51 26.61 -56.74
CA ILE A 68 21.26 26.14 -56.10
C ILE A 68 20.07 27.10 -56.39
N GLY A 69 19.93 27.55 -57.64
CA GLY A 69 18.89 28.48 -58.10
C GLY A 69 17.78 27.85 -58.95
N LYS A 70 18.03 26.72 -59.62
CA LYS A 70 17.09 25.97 -60.48
C LYS A 70 17.28 24.47 -60.24
N SER A 71 16.23 23.66 -60.38
CA SER A 71 16.35 22.19 -60.31
C SER A 71 17.48 21.75 -61.26
N PRO A 72 18.60 21.17 -60.75
CA PRO A 72 19.72 20.84 -61.62
C PRO A 72 19.27 19.70 -62.55
N GLN A 73 19.21 19.98 -63.84
CA GLN A 73 19.06 18.95 -64.85
C GLN A 73 20.42 18.32 -65.12
N ILE A 74 20.49 16.99 -65.03
CA ILE A 74 21.70 16.22 -65.24
C ILE A 74 21.80 15.91 -66.74
N PRO A 75 22.94 16.21 -67.41
CA PRO A 75 23.13 15.87 -68.81
C PRO A 75 23.05 14.35 -69.06
N SER A 76 22.31 13.93 -70.09
CA SER A 76 22.12 12.52 -70.43
C SER A 76 23.46 11.79 -70.66
N LYS A 77 24.45 12.49 -71.23
CA LYS A 77 25.81 11.95 -71.45
C LYS A 77 26.52 11.56 -70.16
N GLU A 78 26.36 12.35 -69.10
CA GLU A 78 26.99 12.07 -67.80
C GLU A 78 26.39 10.83 -67.14
N LEU A 79 25.09 10.61 -67.32
CA LEU A 79 24.38 9.42 -66.87
C LEU A 79 24.79 8.17 -67.68
N ILE A 80 24.96 8.30 -69.00
CA ILE A 80 25.48 7.24 -69.88
C ILE A 80 26.88 6.79 -69.42
N ASP A 81 27.80 7.75 -69.24
CA ASP A 81 29.17 7.47 -68.81
C ASP A 81 29.19 6.78 -67.44
N LEU A 82 28.36 7.25 -66.51
CA LEU A 82 28.22 6.66 -65.17
C LEU A 82 27.71 5.22 -65.24
N VAL A 83 26.61 4.97 -65.95
CA VAL A 83 26.01 3.63 -66.06
C VAL A 83 26.99 2.67 -66.73
N ASN A 84 27.68 3.08 -67.79
CA ASN A 84 28.69 2.27 -68.46
C ASN A 84 29.86 1.93 -67.50
N GLN A 85 30.38 2.91 -66.77
CA GLN A 85 31.44 2.68 -65.79
C GLN A 85 31.00 1.72 -64.66
N VAL A 86 29.75 1.82 -64.20
CA VAL A 86 29.20 0.86 -63.23
C VAL A 86 29.12 -0.54 -63.83
N GLN A 87 28.63 -0.68 -65.07
CA GLN A 87 28.52 -1.97 -65.77
C GLN A 87 29.88 -2.65 -66.01
N GLU A 88 30.96 -1.90 -66.22
CA GLU A 88 32.32 -2.44 -66.34
C GLU A 88 32.73 -3.31 -65.14
N HIS A 89 32.20 -2.98 -63.95
CA HIS A 89 32.46 -3.70 -62.70
C HIS A 89 31.45 -4.83 -62.40
N LYS A 90 30.58 -5.18 -63.36
CA LYS A 90 29.65 -6.33 -63.29
C LYS A 90 28.78 -6.35 -62.02
N PRO A 91 27.95 -5.34 -61.79
CA PRO A 91 26.95 -5.37 -60.73
C PRO A 91 25.94 -6.49 -60.98
N ALA A 92 25.32 -6.98 -59.91
CA ALA A 92 24.17 -7.86 -60.06
C ALA A 92 23.01 -7.08 -60.69
N ILE A 93 22.65 -5.94 -60.10
CA ILE A 93 21.55 -5.08 -60.54
C ILE A 93 21.93 -3.61 -60.37
N ILE A 94 21.48 -2.78 -61.30
CA ILE A 94 21.59 -1.32 -61.24
C ILE A 94 20.20 -0.75 -61.03
N GLY A 95 19.98 -0.11 -59.88
CA GLY A 95 18.82 0.73 -59.64
C GLY A 95 19.08 2.15 -60.09
N PHE A 96 18.47 2.56 -61.20
CA PHE A 96 18.53 3.92 -61.72
C PHE A 96 17.40 4.77 -61.12
N ASN A 97 17.66 5.34 -59.94
CA ASN A 97 16.77 6.22 -59.19
C ASN A 97 16.96 7.69 -59.59
N VAL A 98 16.93 7.97 -60.88
CA VAL A 98 16.95 9.33 -61.45
C VAL A 98 15.67 9.53 -62.22
N LEU A 99 14.81 10.41 -61.72
CA LEU A 99 13.51 10.72 -62.32
C LEU A 99 13.69 11.54 -63.60
N THR A 100 12.80 11.35 -64.58
CA THR A 100 12.90 11.97 -65.92
C THR A 100 12.90 13.49 -65.90
N ASP A 101 12.28 14.11 -64.90
CA ASP A 101 12.26 15.56 -64.72
C ASP A 101 13.62 16.15 -64.27
N LEU A 102 14.52 15.29 -63.79
CA LEU A 102 15.91 15.62 -63.44
C LEU A 102 16.88 15.40 -64.59
N ILE A 103 16.42 14.85 -65.72
CA ILE A 103 17.25 14.62 -66.91
C ILE A 103 17.13 15.81 -67.85
N SER A 104 18.26 16.28 -68.39
CA SER A 104 18.27 17.36 -69.38
C SER A 104 17.70 16.87 -70.72
N ASN A 105 16.45 17.22 -71.00
CA ASN A 105 15.73 16.82 -72.23
C ASN A 105 16.20 17.57 -73.51
N SER A 106 17.22 18.44 -73.42
CA SER A 106 17.71 19.24 -74.55
C SER A 106 18.80 18.57 -75.39
N ASP A 107 19.29 17.40 -74.99
CA ASP A 107 20.50 16.80 -75.56
C ASP A 107 20.13 15.67 -76.53
N GLU A 108 20.78 15.63 -77.71
CA GLU A 108 20.73 14.50 -78.67
C GLU A 108 20.99 13.14 -77.99
N SER A 109 21.76 13.15 -76.89
CA SER A 109 22.11 11.97 -76.07
C SER A 109 20.95 11.40 -75.24
N SER A 110 19.76 12.00 -75.24
CA SER A 110 18.61 11.51 -74.45
C SER A 110 18.05 10.20 -75.01
N GLU A 111 18.05 10.04 -76.33
CA GLU A 111 17.68 8.79 -77.00
C GLU A 111 18.72 7.69 -76.74
N GLU A 112 20.00 8.04 -76.71
CA GLU A 112 21.10 7.12 -76.38
C GLU A 112 20.98 6.60 -74.94
N LEU A 113 20.67 7.48 -73.97
CA LEU A 113 20.44 7.06 -72.58
C LEU A 113 19.25 6.11 -72.50
N ASN A 114 18.15 6.43 -73.19
CA ASN A 114 16.98 5.55 -73.21
C ASN A 114 17.32 4.17 -73.78
N ASN A 115 18.04 4.12 -74.90
CA ASN A 115 18.49 2.87 -75.51
C ASN A 115 19.43 2.06 -74.60
N LEU A 116 20.32 2.73 -73.85
CA LEU A 116 21.19 2.07 -72.87
C LEU A 116 20.37 1.42 -71.76
N LEU A 117 19.43 2.16 -71.16
CA LEU A 117 18.59 1.65 -70.08
C LEU A 117 17.62 0.55 -70.56
N ALA A 118 17.05 0.69 -71.76
CA ALA A 118 16.14 -0.28 -72.34
C ALA A 118 16.85 -1.58 -72.76
N SER A 119 18.08 -1.51 -73.27
CA SER A 119 18.83 -2.69 -73.77
C SER A 119 19.40 -3.57 -72.65
N GLN A 120 19.66 -3.03 -71.47
CA GLN A 120 20.30 -3.74 -70.36
C GLN A 120 19.26 -4.30 -69.37
N LYS A 121 19.21 -5.64 -69.25
CA LYS A 121 18.20 -6.33 -68.43
C LYS A 121 18.41 -6.19 -66.92
N ASN A 122 19.63 -5.89 -66.48
CA ASN A 122 19.98 -5.71 -65.07
C ASN A 122 19.72 -4.29 -64.56
N ILE A 123 19.11 -3.40 -65.37
CA ILE A 123 18.81 -2.03 -64.98
C ILE A 123 17.31 -1.88 -64.69
N ILE A 124 17.01 -1.28 -63.53
CA ILE A 124 15.66 -0.94 -63.09
C ILE A 124 15.54 0.58 -62.98
N VAL A 125 14.49 1.14 -63.57
CA VAL A 125 14.28 2.59 -63.65
C VAL A 125 13.19 3.02 -62.68
N ALA A 126 13.42 4.14 -62.01
CA ALA A 126 12.46 4.75 -61.10
C ALA A 126 11.37 5.55 -61.86
N GLU A 127 10.14 5.44 -61.38
CA GLU A 127 9.05 6.36 -61.73
C GLU A 127 8.41 6.95 -60.47
N LYS A 128 7.58 7.98 -60.65
CA LYS A 128 6.70 8.48 -59.60
C LYS A 128 5.25 8.27 -60.01
N PHE A 129 4.61 7.34 -59.32
CA PHE A 129 3.26 6.87 -59.58
C PHE A 129 2.19 7.65 -58.79
N LEU A 130 2.53 8.37 -57.70
CA LEU A 130 1.58 9.27 -57.03
C LEU A 130 1.79 10.74 -57.44
N PRO A 131 0.73 11.58 -57.43
CA PRO A 131 0.85 13.00 -57.76
C PRO A 131 1.93 13.74 -56.94
N PRO A 132 2.76 14.60 -57.57
CA PRO A 132 2.85 14.83 -59.00
C PRO A 132 3.49 13.63 -59.72
N PHE A 133 2.83 13.13 -60.76
CA PHE A 133 3.28 11.99 -61.56
C PHE A 133 4.56 12.34 -62.33
N ILE A 134 5.51 11.42 -62.35
CA ILE A 134 6.72 11.52 -63.16
C ILE A 134 6.90 10.18 -63.87
N TYR A 135 6.63 10.16 -65.17
CA TYR A 135 6.70 8.96 -65.99
C TYR A 135 8.14 8.53 -66.22
N PRO A 136 8.41 7.22 -66.37
CA PRO A 136 9.72 6.71 -66.74
C PRO A 136 10.09 7.14 -68.16
N LEU A 137 11.35 6.90 -68.54
CA LEU A 137 11.77 7.03 -69.94
C LEU A 137 10.98 6.05 -70.84
N PRO A 138 10.67 6.43 -72.09
CA PRO A 138 9.81 5.63 -72.98
C PRO A 138 10.46 4.29 -73.34
N GLU A 139 9.66 3.30 -73.77
CA GLU A 139 10.13 2.01 -74.31
C GLU A 139 10.82 1.05 -73.31
N ILE A 140 10.82 1.35 -72.02
CA ILE A 140 11.26 0.42 -70.97
C ILE A 140 10.10 -0.51 -70.57
N GLU A 141 10.36 -1.81 -70.51
CA GLU A 141 9.39 -2.83 -70.07
C GLU A 141 8.87 -2.52 -68.66
N SER A 142 7.56 -2.69 -68.43
CA SER A 142 6.91 -2.41 -67.14
C SER A 142 7.50 -3.17 -65.96
N GLU A 143 8.02 -4.37 -66.19
CA GLU A 143 8.67 -5.23 -65.19
C GLU A 143 10.01 -4.67 -64.70
N ARG A 144 10.59 -3.71 -65.45
CA ARG A 144 11.83 -3.01 -65.13
C ARG A 144 11.62 -1.56 -64.71
N VAL A 145 10.37 -1.16 -64.50
CA VAL A 145 10.00 0.15 -63.98
C VAL A 145 9.35 -0.01 -62.61
N GLY A 146 9.93 0.63 -61.60
CA GLY A 146 9.39 0.60 -60.24
C GLY A 146 9.16 1.98 -59.69
N PHE A 147 8.05 2.16 -58.97
CA PHE A 147 7.74 3.46 -58.39
C PHE A 147 8.53 3.73 -57.10
N VAL A 148 8.92 4.99 -56.87
CA VAL A 148 9.69 5.40 -55.68
C VAL A 148 8.87 6.15 -54.64
N ASP A 149 7.54 6.14 -54.79
CA ASP A 149 6.62 6.83 -53.89
C ASP A 149 6.76 6.37 -52.44
N VAL A 150 6.67 7.36 -51.55
CA VAL A 150 6.67 7.19 -50.09
C VAL A 150 5.43 7.86 -49.52
N LEU A 151 4.82 7.20 -48.53
CA LEU A 151 3.64 7.72 -47.83
C LEU A 151 4.04 8.18 -46.43
N PRO A 152 4.18 9.50 -46.18
CA PRO A 152 4.35 10.00 -44.82
C PRO A 152 3.11 9.71 -43.98
N ASP A 153 3.35 9.39 -42.71
CA ASP A 153 2.30 9.40 -41.70
C ASP A 153 1.83 10.84 -41.41
N GLN A 154 0.78 11.01 -40.60
CA GLN A 154 0.21 12.33 -40.28
C GLN A 154 1.22 13.29 -39.65
N ASP A 155 2.23 12.75 -38.95
CA ASP A 155 3.33 13.50 -38.33
C ASP A 155 4.57 13.61 -39.22
N LEU A 156 4.40 13.37 -40.53
CA LEU A 156 5.42 13.44 -41.58
C LEU A 156 6.57 12.43 -41.45
N HIS A 157 6.47 11.46 -40.54
CA HIS A 157 7.47 10.42 -40.45
C HIS A 157 7.19 9.29 -41.44
N ILE A 158 8.26 8.68 -41.94
CA ILE A 158 8.17 7.50 -42.80
C ILE A 158 8.42 6.27 -41.93
N ARG A 159 7.35 5.54 -41.62
CA ARG A 159 7.40 4.27 -40.89
C ARG A 159 6.95 3.09 -41.74
N ARG A 160 6.46 3.37 -42.94
CA ARG A 160 5.87 2.41 -43.86
C ARG A 160 6.51 2.56 -45.24
N SER A 161 6.69 1.44 -45.92
CA SER A 161 7.05 1.41 -47.34
C SER A 161 5.95 0.71 -48.12
N ILE A 162 5.70 1.21 -49.34
CA ILE A 162 4.79 0.57 -50.29
C ILE A 162 5.61 -0.47 -51.09
N LEU A 163 5.08 -1.67 -51.22
CA LEU A 163 5.66 -2.78 -51.97
C LEU A 163 5.03 -2.90 -53.37
N GLY A 164 3.74 -2.60 -53.49
CA GLY A 164 3.07 -2.55 -54.77
C GLY A 164 1.70 -1.90 -54.66
N SER A 165 1.15 -1.42 -55.78
CA SER A 165 -0.17 -0.78 -55.83
C SER A 165 -0.83 -1.08 -57.16
N GLU A 166 -2.16 -1.07 -57.18
CA GLU A 166 -2.92 -1.00 -58.43
C GLU A 166 -2.65 0.34 -59.11
N ASP A 167 -2.45 0.30 -60.43
CA ASP A 167 -2.35 1.47 -61.29
C ASP A 167 -3.76 1.97 -61.59
N PHE A 168 -4.10 3.17 -61.13
CA PHE A 168 -5.42 3.76 -61.36
C PHE A 168 -5.54 4.45 -62.73
N GLN A 169 -4.44 4.57 -63.50
CA GLN A 169 -4.41 5.11 -64.86
C GLN A 169 -4.49 4.01 -65.92
N ASP A 170 -4.00 2.80 -65.61
CA ASP A 170 -4.14 1.60 -66.43
C ASP A 170 -5.00 0.58 -65.69
N GLU A 171 -6.28 0.45 -66.08
CA GLU A 171 -7.33 -0.38 -65.43
C GLU A 171 -6.94 -1.87 -65.21
N SER A 172 -5.77 -2.31 -65.66
CA SER A 172 -5.28 -3.69 -65.58
C SER A 172 -3.90 -3.89 -64.91
N GLY A 173 -3.18 -2.81 -64.53
CA GLY A 173 -1.78 -2.92 -64.10
C GLY A 173 -1.59 -2.98 -62.57
N PHE A 174 -0.97 -4.04 -62.05
CA PHE A 174 -0.39 -4.03 -60.70
C PHE A 174 1.08 -3.63 -60.80
N LYS A 175 1.49 -2.56 -60.14
CA LYS A 175 2.87 -2.06 -60.16
C LYS A 175 3.61 -2.41 -58.88
N PHE A 176 4.90 -2.71 -59.01
CA PHE A 176 5.80 -2.94 -57.89
C PHE A 176 6.61 -1.69 -57.57
N SER A 177 6.95 -1.51 -56.29
CA SER A 177 7.86 -0.44 -55.91
C SER A 177 9.27 -0.74 -56.39
N PHE A 178 10.04 0.31 -56.62
CA PHE A 178 11.43 0.25 -57.05
C PHE A 178 12.28 -0.65 -56.13
N SER A 179 12.18 -0.46 -54.82
CA SER A 179 12.90 -1.27 -53.84
C SER A 179 12.49 -2.75 -53.82
N LEU A 180 11.20 -3.06 -54.05
CA LEU A 180 10.76 -4.43 -54.20
C LEU A 180 11.32 -5.07 -55.47
N LEU A 181 11.32 -4.35 -56.60
CA LEU A 181 11.86 -4.88 -57.86
C LEU A 181 13.36 -5.19 -57.76
N LEU A 182 14.14 -4.28 -57.15
CA LEU A 182 15.55 -4.53 -56.87
C LEU A 182 15.75 -5.79 -56.03
N ALA A 183 15.00 -5.92 -54.94
CA ALA A 183 15.07 -7.11 -54.09
C ALA A 183 14.62 -8.37 -54.82
N LYS A 184 13.52 -8.30 -55.59
CA LYS A 184 12.97 -9.41 -56.36
C LYS A 184 14.00 -10.00 -57.30
N LEU A 185 14.58 -9.17 -58.18
CA LEU A 185 15.54 -9.64 -59.17
C LEU A 185 16.82 -10.17 -58.52
N TYR A 186 17.28 -9.52 -57.45
CA TYR A 186 18.50 -9.95 -56.75
C TYR A 186 18.30 -11.33 -56.10
N LEU A 187 17.14 -11.54 -55.50
CA LEU A 187 16.77 -12.78 -54.83
C LEU A 187 16.45 -13.90 -55.84
N GLU A 188 15.89 -13.57 -57.00
CA GLU A 188 15.65 -14.52 -58.09
C GLU A 188 16.97 -15.14 -58.59
N GLU A 189 18.04 -14.35 -58.72
CA GLU A 189 19.39 -14.87 -59.03
C GLU A 189 19.93 -15.82 -57.96
N LYS A 190 19.45 -15.70 -56.72
CA LYS A 190 19.79 -16.59 -55.59
C LYS A 190 18.81 -17.75 -55.42
N GLY A 191 17.82 -17.89 -56.31
CA GLY A 191 16.84 -18.99 -56.31
C GLY A 191 15.58 -18.73 -55.48
N TYR A 192 15.32 -17.48 -55.06
CA TYR A 192 14.12 -17.10 -54.31
C TYR A 192 13.18 -16.28 -55.20
N ILE A 193 12.05 -16.89 -55.57
CA ILE A 193 11.04 -16.27 -56.45
C ILE A 193 10.01 -15.54 -55.60
N LEU A 194 9.51 -14.40 -56.09
CA LEU A 194 8.40 -13.68 -55.47
C LEU A 194 7.08 -14.44 -55.68
N GLU A 195 6.42 -14.78 -54.58
CA GLU A 195 5.13 -15.48 -54.57
C GLU A 195 4.15 -14.78 -53.63
N ASN A 196 2.88 -15.15 -53.71
CA ASN A 196 1.89 -14.73 -52.73
C ASN A 196 2.13 -15.41 -51.36
N GLY A 197 1.75 -14.72 -50.30
CA GLY A 197 1.84 -15.19 -48.93
C GLY A 197 0.98 -16.44 -48.69
N ARG A 198 1.43 -17.27 -47.73
CA ARG A 198 0.72 -18.50 -47.35
C ARG A 198 -0.37 -18.19 -46.33
N SER A 199 -0.07 -17.30 -45.38
CA SER A 199 -0.99 -16.92 -44.30
C SER A 199 -1.90 -15.77 -44.73
N ASP A 200 -1.34 -14.78 -45.43
CA ASP A 200 -2.08 -13.73 -46.13
C ASP A 200 -1.84 -13.85 -47.64
N LYS A 201 -2.87 -14.23 -48.39
CA LYS A 201 -2.80 -14.42 -49.86
C LYS A 201 -2.44 -13.16 -50.63
N THR A 202 -2.58 -11.99 -50.02
CA THR A 202 -2.25 -10.69 -50.60
C THR A 202 -0.93 -10.13 -50.07
N ALA A 203 -0.27 -10.83 -49.14
CA ALA A 203 1.11 -10.52 -48.76
C ALA A 203 2.08 -11.05 -49.81
N MET A 204 3.26 -10.47 -49.82
CA MET A 204 4.38 -10.89 -50.67
C MET A 204 5.29 -11.82 -49.89
N ARG A 205 5.81 -12.86 -50.54
CA ARG A 205 6.66 -13.88 -49.92
C ARG A 205 7.82 -14.26 -50.84
N PHE A 206 8.97 -14.51 -50.23
CA PHE A 206 10.14 -15.10 -50.86
C PHE A 206 10.55 -16.34 -50.08
N GLY A 207 10.52 -17.53 -50.71
CA GLY A 207 10.78 -18.79 -49.99
C GLY A 207 9.83 -18.95 -48.81
N ASP A 208 10.35 -19.08 -47.59
CA ASP A 208 9.54 -19.19 -46.37
C ASP A 208 9.25 -17.85 -45.67
N ILE A 209 9.81 -16.75 -46.16
CA ILE A 209 9.67 -15.42 -45.54
C ILE A 209 8.51 -14.65 -46.17
N GLU A 210 7.43 -14.50 -45.40
CA GLU A 210 6.26 -13.68 -45.76
C GLU A 210 6.38 -12.27 -45.17
N ILE A 211 6.33 -11.25 -46.02
CA ILE A 211 6.48 -9.85 -45.61
C ILE A 211 5.19 -9.37 -44.92
N PRO A 212 5.25 -8.93 -43.64
CA PRO A 212 4.07 -8.50 -42.90
C PRO A 212 3.43 -7.26 -43.52
N ARG A 213 2.11 -7.32 -43.74
CA ARG A 213 1.34 -6.18 -44.24
C ARG A 213 0.87 -5.26 -43.12
N VAL A 214 0.80 -3.97 -43.44
CA VAL A 214 0.08 -2.96 -42.66
C VAL A 214 -1.40 -2.99 -43.04
N TYR A 215 -2.26 -3.10 -42.04
CA TYR A 215 -3.70 -2.94 -42.14
C TYR A 215 -4.11 -1.62 -41.46
N PRO A 216 -5.35 -1.14 -41.66
CA PRO A 216 -5.80 0.15 -41.13
C PRO A 216 -5.60 0.34 -39.62
N ASN A 217 -5.60 -0.75 -38.84
CA ASN A 217 -5.39 -0.74 -37.40
C ASN A 217 -4.21 -1.63 -36.94
N THR A 218 -3.14 -1.69 -37.73
CA THR A 218 -1.93 -2.44 -37.35
C THR A 218 -1.16 -1.68 -36.28
N GLY A 219 -0.93 -2.30 -35.12
CA GLY A 219 -0.19 -1.64 -34.05
C GLY A 219 -0.86 -0.34 -33.63
N GLY A 220 -0.10 0.76 -33.53
CA GLY A 220 -0.63 2.06 -33.11
C GLY A 220 -1.43 2.83 -34.16
N TYR A 221 -1.48 2.36 -35.41
CA TYR A 221 -2.26 3.02 -36.46
C TYR A 221 -3.76 2.94 -36.20
N ILE A 222 -4.49 4.02 -36.50
CA ILE A 222 -5.96 4.04 -36.44
C ILE A 222 -6.56 4.52 -37.76
N ARG A 223 -7.24 3.61 -38.47
CA ARG A 223 -7.85 3.84 -39.79
C ARG A 223 -6.87 4.46 -40.80
N VAL A 224 -5.61 4.03 -40.76
CA VAL A 224 -4.61 4.51 -41.72
C VAL A 224 -4.96 4.04 -43.13
N ASP A 225 -4.68 4.89 -44.11
CA ASP A 225 -4.81 4.50 -45.51
C ASP A 225 -3.91 3.30 -45.81
N ASN A 226 -4.54 2.28 -46.38
CA ASN A 226 -3.92 1.00 -46.75
C ASN A 226 -3.97 0.78 -48.26
N GLY A 227 -3.92 1.86 -49.05
CA GLY A 227 -3.74 1.79 -50.49
C GLY A 227 -2.50 0.98 -50.87
N GLY A 228 -2.65 0.03 -51.79
CA GLY A 228 -1.60 -0.91 -52.14
C GLY A 228 -1.21 -1.89 -51.03
N ILE A 229 -0.09 -2.58 -51.24
CA ILE A 229 0.53 -3.49 -50.29
C ILE A 229 1.65 -2.72 -49.59
N GLN A 230 1.55 -2.55 -48.27
CA GLN A 230 2.52 -1.79 -47.47
C GLN A 230 3.09 -2.65 -46.34
N THR A 231 4.32 -2.36 -45.90
CA THR A 231 4.98 -3.00 -44.73
C THR A 231 5.56 -1.95 -43.79
N LEU A 232 5.73 -2.29 -42.51
CA LEU A 232 6.50 -1.46 -41.58
C LEU A 232 7.99 -1.51 -41.95
N VAL A 233 8.64 -0.36 -41.80
CA VAL A 233 10.06 -0.19 -42.11
C VAL A 233 10.90 -0.46 -40.87
N ASN A 234 11.79 -1.42 -41.01
CA ASN A 234 12.82 -1.77 -40.05
C ASN A 234 14.16 -1.15 -40.45
N TYR A 235 14.28 0.18 -40.31
CA TYR A 235 15.51 0.91 -40.64
C TYR A 235 16.72 0.28 -39.97
N ARG A 236 17.86 0.22 -40.67
CA ARG A 236 19.11 -0.29 -40.12
C ARG A 236 19.74 0.80 -39.25
N SER A 237 20.04 0.48 -38.00
CA SER A 237 20.67 1.44 -37.08
C SER A 237 22.18 1.56 -37.34
N GLY A 238 22.73 2.77 -37.25
CA GLY A 238 24.16 3.05 -37.43
C GLY A 238 24.41 4.35 -38.20
N GLU A 239 25.64 4.88 -38.14
CA GLU A 239 26.01 6.12 -38.85
C GLU A 239 26.10 5.93 -40.37
N SER A 240 26.54 4.75 -40.82
CA SER A 240 26.77 4.43 -42.24
C SER A 240 26.24 3.04 -42.62
N PRO A 241 24.91 2.85 -42.65
CA PRO A 241 24.28 1.55 -42.92
C PRO A 241 24.61 0.96 -44.29
N PHE A 242 25.02 1.81 -45.25
CA PHE A 242 25.42 1.45 -46.61
C PHE A 242 26.71 2.17 -46.99
N LYS A 243 27.49 1.56 -47.87
CA LYS A 243 28.64 2.23 -48.49
C LYS A 243 28.12 3.16 -49.58
N LYS A 244 28.43 4.45 -49.44
CA LYS A 244 27.98 5.52 -50.34
C LYS A 244 29.18 6.34 -50.81
N VAL A 245 29.19 6.68 -52.10
CA VAL A 245 30.16 7.60 -52.70
C VAL A 245 29.43 8.69 -53.49
N THR A 246 30.01 9.88 -53.58
CA THR A 246 29.50 10.92 -54.48
C THR A 246 29.87 10.63 -55.93
N LEU A 247 29.17 11.23 -56.89
CA LEU A 247 29.51 11.13 -58.31
C LEU A 247 30.95 11.60 -58.59
N GLY A 248 31.36 12.72 -57.99
CA GLY A 248 32.75 13.19 -58.05
C GLY A 248 33.76 12.16 -57.53
N ASP A 249 33.49 11.53 -56.38
CA ASP A 249 34.37 10.50 -55.82
C ASP A 249 34.38 9.21 -56.66
N PHE A 250 33.23 8.84 -57.22
CA PHE A 250 33.10 7.71 -58.14
C PHE A 250 33.92 7.93 -59.43
N LYS A 251 33.82 9.11 -60.05
CA LYS A 251 34.63 9.49 -61.22
C LYS A 251 36.12 9.49 -60.92
N ASN A 252 36.50 9.91 -59.71
CA ASN A 252 37.86 9.87 -59.21
C ASN A 252 38.31 8.45 -58.77
N LYS A 253 37.51 7.41 -59.04
CA LYS A 253 37.79 6.01 -58.70
C LYS A 253 38.07 5.78 -57.21
N LYS A 254 37.42 6.54 -56.33
CA LYS A 254 37.50 6.35 -54.87
C LYS A 254 36.54 5.26 -54.39
N PHE A 255 36.64 4.08 -54.99
CA PHE A 255 35.90 2.89 -54.62
C PHE A 255 36.73 1.65 -54.97
N GLU A 256 36.39 0.50 -54.38
CA GLU A 256 37.00 -0.78 -54.71
C GLU A 256 36.10 -1.54 -55.69
N ALA A 257 36.65 -2.33 -56.62
CA ALA A 257 35.84 -3.11 -57.56
C ALA A 257 34.87 -4.07 -56.84
N SER A 258 35.29 -4.58 -55.67
CA SER A 258 34.49 -5.38 -54.75
C SER A 258 33.27 -4.64 -54.20
N ASP A 259 33.19 -3.31 -54.30
CA ASP A 259 32.02 -2.52 -53.90
C ASP A 259 30.87 -2.61 -54.90
N ILE A 260 31.15 -3.02 -56.13
CA ILE A 260 30.16 -3.07 -57.23
C ILE A 260 29.92 -4.50 -57.69
N GLU A 261 30.97 -5.32 -57.77
CA GLU A 261 30.89 -6.66 -58.33
C GLU A 261 29.85 -7.54 -57.60
N ASN A 262 28.89 -8.09 -58.37
CA ASN A 262 27.78 -8.91 -57.87
C ASN A 262 26.91 -8.26 -56.77
N LYS A 263 26.89 -6.92 -56.70
CA LYS A 263 26.12 -6.13 -55.74
C LYS A 263 25.00 -5.34 -56.43
N ILE A 264 24.07 -4.85 -55.64
CA ILE A 264 23.04 -3.91 -56.09
C ILE A 264 23.65 -2.52 -56.02
N VAL A 265 23.74 -1.83 -57.16
CA VAL A 265 24.19 -0.44 -57.21
C VAL A 265 22.98 0.45 -57.41
N ILE A 266 22.70 1.36 -56.46
CA ILE A 266 21.62 2.33 -56.61
C ILE A 266 22.24 3.69 -56.91
N ILE A 267 21.92 4.21 -58.10
CA ILE A 267 22.32 5.52 -58.60
C ILE A 267 21.16 6.47 -58.37
N GLY A 268 21.35 7.58 -57.68
CA GLY A 268 20.27 8.55 -57.51
C GLY A 268 20.72 9.93 -57.10
N VAL A 269 19.76 10.85 -57.08
CA VAL A 269 19.98 12.25 -56.75
C VAL A 269 19.53 12.52 -55.31
N THR A 270 20.41 13.13 -54.53
CA THR A 270 20.12 13.63 -53.19
C THR A 270 19.79 15.12 -53.25
N ASP A 271 18.57 15.49 -53.65
CA ASP A 271 18.20 16.91 -53.78
C ASP A 271 17.83 17.53 -52.40
N PRO A 272 18.60 18.51 -51.88
CA PRO A 272 18.33 19.14 -50.58
C PRO A 272 17.01 19.92 -50.50
N LYS A 273 16.40 20.29 -51.63
CA LYS A 273 15.10 20.99 -51.73
C LYS A 273 13.93 20.02 -51.92
N ARG A 274 14.17 18.85 -52.53
CA ARG A 274 13.21 17.71 -52.56
C ARG A 274 13.42 16.75 -51.40
N ARG A 275 14.33 17.05 -50.47
CA ARG A 275 14.22 16.69 -49.05
C ARG A 275 12.91 17.24 -48.53
N ILE A 276 11.81 16.60 -48.91
CA ILE A 276 10.65 16.56 -48.04
C ILE A 276 11.23 16.11 -46.72
N SER A 277 10.91 16.87 -45.67
CA SER A 277 11.33 16.64 -44.30
C SER A 277 10.77 15.28 -43.82
N LEU A 278 11.28 14.19 -44.38
CA LEU A 278 10.87 12.81 -44.14
C LEU A 278 11.63 12.40 -42.89
N ASN A 279 11.05 12.80 -41.76
CA ASN A 279 11.58 12.41 -40.47
C ASN A 279 11.56 10.89 -40.41
N THR A 280 12.72 10.27 -40.34
CA THR A 280 12.75 8.84 -40.03
C THR A 280 12.69 8.67 -38.52
N PRO A 281 12.21 7.53 -38.04
CA PRO A 281 12.35 7.15 -36.65
C PRO A 281 13.79 7.18 -36.13
N LEU A 282 14.83 7.33 -36.96
CA LEU A 282 16.23 7.40 -36.55
C LEU A 282 16.77 8.83 -36.32
N GLY A 283 16.07 9.87 -36.79
CA GLY A 283 16.58 11.25 -36.71
C GLY A 283 16.84 11.71 -35.26
N SER A 284 18.10 12.07 -34.95
CA SER A 284 18.54 12.32 -33.57
C SER A 284 19.33 13.61 -33.34
N GLY A 285 19.61 14.42 -34.35
CA GLY A 285 20.39 15.65 -34.15
C GLY A 285 19.56 16.92 -33.88
N ARG A 286 20.24 17.95 -33.39
CA ARG A 286 19.64 19.27 -33.08
C ARG A 286 19.36 20.10 -34.33
N ASP A 287 20.06 19.81 -35.43
CA ASP A 287 19.95 20.52 -36.69
C ASP A 287 19.00 19.78 -37.65
N ILE A 288 18.28 20.55 -38.48
CA ILE A 288 17.24 20.03 -39.39
C ILE A 288 17.82 18.97 -40.34
N ASP A 289 19.02 19.18 -40.88
CA ASP A 289 19.67 18.26 -41.82
C ASP A 289 20.00 16.89 -41.23
N SER A 290 20.27 16.83 -39.92
CA SER A 290 20.60 15.57 -39.20
C SER A 290 19.40 14.70 -38.84
N ARG A 291 18.18 15.14 -39.18
CA ARG A 291 16.92 14.40 -38.93
C ARG A 291 16.32 13.78 -40.19
N LEU A 292 16.87 14.11 -41.35
CA LEU A 292 16.29 13.80 -42.65
C LEU A 292 17.07 12.68 -43.31
N MET A 293 16.35 11.68 -43.81
CA MET A 293 16.92 10.65 -44.67
C MET A 293 16.55 10.97 -46.12
N ASP A 294 17.54 10.88 -47.00
CA ASP A 294 17.34 11.18 -48.41
C ASP A 294 16.62 10.02 -49.12
N GLY A 295 15.90 10.33 -50.20
CA GLY A 295 15.10 9.34 -50.94
C GLY A 295 15.92 8.14 -51.42
N LEU A 296 17.19 8.37 -51.79
CA LEU A 296 18.14 7.33 -52.15
C LEU A 296 18.40 6.34 -51.01
N ASP A 297 18.64 6.84 -49.79
CA ASP A 297 18.87 6.01 -48.61
C ASP A 297 17.63 5.22 -48.19
N MET A 298 16.44 5.83 -48.34
CA MET A 298 15.17 5.14 -48.09
C MET A 298 15.02 3.92 -49.00
N GLN A 299 15.25 4.07 -50.31
CA GLN A 299 15.19 2.94 -51.24
C GLN A 299 16.22 1.86 -50.88
N ALA A 300 17.41 2.25 -50.41
CA ALA A 300 18.43 1.31 -49.92
C ALA A 300 17.93 0.53 -48.67
N HIS A 301 17.33 1.20 -47.69
CA HIS A 301 16.75 0.54 -46.52
C HIS A 301 15.59 -0.40 -46.87
N PHE A 302 14.67 0.03 -47.74
CA PHE A 302 13.54 -0.81 -48.15
C PHE A 302 14.03 -2.07 -48.87
N THR A 303 15.00 -1.92 -49.76
CA THR A 303 15.63 -3.04 -50.50
C THR A 303 16.39 -3.97 -49.53
N SER A 304 17.25 -3.40 -48.69
CA SER A 304 18.06 -4.14 -47.69
C SER A 304 17.19 -4.94 -46.73
N GLN A 305 16.06 -4.37 -46.28
CA GLN A 305 15.14 -5.05 -45.38
C GLN A 305 14.62 -6.36 -45.98
N ILE A 306 14.21 -6.34 -47.25
CA ILE A 306 13.67 -7.52 -47.93
C ILE A 306 14.78 -8.55 -48.12
N ILE A 307 15.91 -8.15 -48.68
CA ILE A 307 17.04 -9.06 -48.96
C ILE A 307 17.58 -9.68 -47.67
N SER A 308 17.80 -8.87 -46.63
CA SER A 308 18.29 -9.34 -45.35
C SER A 308 17.30 -10.27 -44.65
N ALA A 309 15.99 -10.05 -44.82
CA ALA A 309 14.99 -10.93 -44.23
C ALA A 309 15.04 -12.32 -44.87
N VAL A 310 15.28 -12.39 -46.19
CA VAL A 310 15.32 -13.64 -46.95
C VAL A 310 16.65 -14.38 -46.78
N LEU A 311 17.77 -13.68 -46.88
CA LEU A 311 19.10 -14.29 -46.86
C LEU A 311 19.67 -14.46 -45.45
N ASP A 312 19.39 -13.52 -44.54
CA ASP A 312 20.02 -13.45 -43.21
C ASP A 312 19.03 -13.72 -42.06
N ASN A 313 17.76 -14.00 -42.36
CA ASN A 313 16.67 -14.05 -41.38
C ASN A 313 16.55 -12.77 -40.52
N ARG A 314 16.89 -11.59 -41.09
CA ARG A 314 16.66 -10.30 -40.42
C ARG A 314 15.17 -10.13 -40.14
N LEU A 315 14.84 -9.81 -38.89
CA LEU A 315 13.46 -9.67 -38.44
C LEU A 315 12.73 -8.55 -39.20
N LEU A 316 11.51 -8.83 -39.66
CA LEU A 316 10.58 -7.84 -40.19
C LEU A 316 9.67 -7.35 -39.05
N ILE A 317 9.39 -6.04 -39.02
CA ILE A 317 8.52 -5.50 -37.98
C ILE A 317 7.07 -5.86 -38.29
N LYS A 318 6.41 -6.45 -37.31
CA LYS A 318 5.01 -6.83 -37.34
C LYS A 318 4.32 -6.44 -36.04
N SER A 319 3.01 -6.39 -36.06
CA SER A 319 2.18 -6.23 -34.86
C SER A 319 0.98 -7.15 -34.93
N TRP A 320 0.05 -7.01 -33.99
CA TRP A 320 -1.17 -7.80 -33.98
C TRP A 320 -2.05 -7.50 -35.19
N LYS A 321 -2.86 -8.49 -35.56
CA LYS A 321 -3.92 -8.36 -36.56
C LYS A 321 -5.26 -8.34 -35.85
N GLY A 322 -6.13 -7.39 -36.15
CA GLY A 322 -7.50 -7.37 -35.64
C GLY A 322 -7.61 -7.07 -34.14
N PHE A 323 -8.52 -7.75 -33.44
CA PHE A 323 -8.96 -7.34 -32.10
C PHE A 323 -8.11 -7.85 -30.93
N TYR A 324 -7.05 -8.65 -31.18
CA TYR A 324 -6.22 -9.24 -30.11
C TYR A 324 -5.57 -8.18 -29.21
N GLU A 325 -5.28 -6.99 -29.75
CA GLU A 325 -4.73 -5.87 -28.98
C GLU A 325 -5.68 -5.41 -27.88
N TYR A 326 -6.97 -5.31 -28.21
CA TYR A 326 -7.99 -4.88 -27.27
C TYR A 326 -8.21 -5.92 -26.17
N ILE A 327 -8.07 -7.22 -26.48
CA ILE A 327 -8.08 -8.29 -25.47
C ILE A 327 -6.91 -8.11 -24.51
N PHE A 328 -5.70 -7.89 -25.04
CA PHE A 328 -4.52 -7.68 -24.21
C PHE A 328 -4.66 -6.45 -23.30
N ILE A 329 -5.04 -5.30 -23.86
CA ILE A 329 -5.20 -4.05 -23.11
C ILE A 329 -6.28 -4.24 -22.02
N SER A 330 -7.40 -4.88 -22.36
CA SER A 330 -8.50 -5.13 -21.41
C SER A 330 -8.11 -6.10 -20.31
N ALA A 331 -7.38 -7.17 -20.63
CA ALA A 331 -6.92 -8.18 -19.67
C ALA A 331 -5.94 -7.57 -18.67
N PHE A 332 -4.89 -6.88 -19.15
CA PHE A 332 -3.94 -6.23 -18.27
C PHE A 332 -4.56 -5.06 -17.50
N GLY A 333 -5.43 -4.27 -18.14
CA GLY A 333 -6.18 -3.21 -17.48
C GLY A 333 -7.03 -3.74 -16.32
N THR A 334 -7.71 -4.86 -16.52
CA THR A 334 -8.49 -5.52 -15.48
C THR A 334 -7.63 -5.97 -14.29
N ILE A 335 -6.45 -6.54 -14.57
CA ILE A 335 -5.49 -6.92 -13.51
C ILE A 335 -5.04 -5.69 -12.71
N ILE A 336 -4.75 -4.58 -13.40
CA ILE A 336 -4.31 -3.31 -12.77
C ILE A 336 -5.39 -2.75 -11.84
N VAL A 337 -6.67 -2.80 -12.24
CA VAL A 337 -7.79 -2.30 -11.42
C VAL A 337 -8.04 -3.21 -10.21
N ILE A 338 -7.95 -4.53 -10.37
CA ILE A 338 -8.29 -5.49 -9.31
C ILE A 338 -7.17 -5.64 -8.27
N TRP A 339 -5.90 -5.68 -8.69
CA TRP A 339 -4.74 -5.96 -7.84
C TRP A 339 -4.69 -5.14 -6.53
N PRO A 340 -4.80 -3.80 -6.53
CA PRO A 340 -4.65 -3.02 -5.32
C PRO A 340 -5.81 -3.21 -4.33
N LEU A 341 -6.98 -3.63 -4.82
CA LEU A 341 -8.16 -3.90 -3.99
C LEU A 341 -8.02 -5.20 -3.19
N ILE A 342 -7.37 -6.22 -3.74
CA ILE A 342 -7.13 -7.49 -3.04
C ILE A 342 -6.17 -7.30 -1.86
N LYS A 343 -5.12 -6.49 -2.05
CA LYS A 343 -4.05 -6.34 -1.06
C LYS A 343 -4.25 -5.19 -0.08
N ASN A 344 -5.31 -4.39 -0.22
CA ASN A 344 -5.57 -3.15 0.54
C ASN A 344 -4.27 -2.33 0.77
N SER A 345 -3.50 -2.15 -0.30
CA SER A 345 -2.13 -1.63 -0.21
C SER A 345 -2.14 -0.12 0.00
N GLN A 346 -1.24 0.38 0.84
CA GLN A 346 -1.05 1.83 0.98
C GLN A 346 -0.75 2.48 -0.38
N PRO A 347 -1.25 3.71 -0.65
CA PRO A 347 -1.15 4.35 -1.97
C PRO A 347 0.31 4.54 -2.40
N LEU A 348 1.22 4.80 -1.46
CA LEU A 348 2.66 4.89 -1.77
C LEU A 348 3.23 3.57 -2.28
N LYS A 349 2.86 2.43 -1.67
CA LYS A 349 3.28 1.10 -2.15
C LYS A 349 2.71 0.82 -3.53
N PHE A 350 1.46 1.21 -3.76
CA PHE A 350 0.84 1.09 -5.08
C PHE A 350 1.57 1.95 -6.13
N LEU A 351 1.95 3.18 -5.80
CA LEU A 351 2.75 4.04 -6.69
C LEU A 351 4.08 3.37 -7.08
N MET A 352 4.83 2.86 -6.10
CA MET A 352 6.11 2.20 -6.35
C MET A 352 5.95 0.97 -7.24
N VAL A 353 4.93 0.14 -7.00
CA VAL A 353 4.63 -1.03 -7.84
C VAL A 353 4.20 -0.60 -9.24
N SER A 354 3.39 0.44 -9.38
CA SER A 354 2.97 0.98 -10.67
C SER A 354 4.15 1.49 -11.50
N ILE A 355 5.10 2.21 -10.88
CA ILE A 355 6.33 2.65 -11.54
C ILE A 355 7.15 1.44 -12.01
N LEU A 356 7.32 0.43 -11.15
CA LEU A 356 8.05 -0.78 -11.50
C LEU A 356 7.38 -1.54 -12.66
N MET A 357 6.05 -1.64 -12.67
CA MET A 357 5.28 -2.26 -13.75
C MET A 357 5.43 -1.50 -15.06
N ILE A 358 5.42 -0.16 -15.04
CA ILE A 358 5.63 0.65 -16.24
C ILE A 358 7.03 0.39 -16.82
N LEU A 359 8.07 0.41 -15.98
CA LEU A 359 9.43 0.10 -16.40
C LEU A 359 9.55 -1.33 -16.96
N LEU A 360 8.87 -2.30 -16.35
CA LEU A 360 8.83 -3.67 -16.82
C LEU A 360 8.15 -3.77 -18.20
N PHE A 361 7.00 -3.12 -18.41
CA PHE A 361 6.32 -3.13 -19.71
C PHE A 361 7.19 -2.49 -20.80
N LEU A 362 7.82 -1.35 -20.50
CA LEU A 362 8.75 -0.68 -21.42
C LEU A 362 9.91 -1.60 -21.81
N ALA A 363 10.53 -2.26 -20.84
CA ALA A 363 11.65 -3.18 -21.06
C ALA A 363 11.22 -4.44 -21.85
N VAL A 364 10.11 -5.07 -21.45
CA VAL A 364 9.61 -6.29 -22.10
C VAL A 364 9.19 -6.01 -23.54
N SER A 365 8.47 -4.92 -23.79
CA SER A 365 8.10 -4.50 -25.15
C SER A 365 9.32 -4.27 -26.04
N TYR A 366 10.33 -3.57 -25.51
CA TYR A 366 11.58 -3.34 -26.25
C TYR A 366 12.32 -4.65 -26.57
N ILE A 367 12.43 -5.57 -25.61
CA ILE A 367 13.04 -6.88 -25.82
C ILE A 367 12.25 -7.71 -26.86
N ILE A 368 10.92 -7.67 -26.81
CA ILE A 368 10.06 -8.37 -27.77
C ILE A 368 10.27 -7.83 -29.19
N LEU A 369 10.41 -6.51 -29.35
CA LEU A 369 10.75 -5.92 -30.64
C LEU A 369 12.10 -6.44 -31.15
N LEU A 370 13.13 -6.45 -30.29
CA LEU A 370 14.49 -6.88 -30.67
C LEU A 370 14.57 -8.36 -31.07
N ILE A 371 13.89 -9.25 -30.35
CA ILE A 371 14.00 -10.71 -30.55
C ILE A 371 13.02 -11.24 -31.60
N TYR A 372 11.83 -10.64 -31.70
CA TYR A 372 10.75 -11.17 -32.54
C TYR A 372 10.30 -10.22 -33.66
N GLY A 373 10.84 -9.00 -33.73
CA GLY A 373 10.36 -7.96 -34.62
C GLY A 373 8.91 -7.55 -34.29
N PHE A 374 8.45 -7.79 -33.06
CA PHE A 374 7.04 -7.63 -32.72
C PHE A 374 6.82 -6.32 -31.96
N TRP A 375 6.12 -5.38 -32.57
CA TRP A 375 5.74 -4.12 -31.95
C TRP A 375 4.54 -4.33 -31.01
N LEU A 376 4.80 -4.36 -29.71
CA LEU A 376 3.79 -4.53 -28.66
C LEU A 376 3.20 -3.18 -28.22
N ILE A 377 1.87 -3.07 -28.22
CA ILE A 377 1.16 -1.82 -27.92
C ILE A 377 0.92 -1.67 -26.41
N ILE A 378 1.92 -1.14 -25.71
CA ILE A 378 1.89 -0.97 -24.24
C ILE A 378 1.42 0.41 -23.75
N VAL A 379 1.40 1.43 -24.62
CA VAL A 379 1.05 2.81 -24.24
C VAL A 379 -0.35 2.87 -23.59
N PRO A 380 -1.41 2.24 -24.13
CA PRO A 380 -2.72 2.22 -23.48
C PRO A 380 -2.69 1.57 -22.08
N VAL A 381 -1.90 0.51 -21.89
CA VAL A 381 -1.74 -0.16 -20.59
C VAL A 381 -1.06 0.80 -19.59
N ILE A 382 -0.01 1.49 -20.00
CA ILE A 382 0.67 2.50 -19.18
C ILE A 382 -0.28 3.66 -18.83
N THR A 383 -1.10 4.12 -19.78
CA THR A 383 -2.12 5.14 -19.55
C THR A 383 -3.15 4.66 -18.52
N ILE A 384 -3.59 3.40 -18.59
CA ILE A 384 -4.49 2.80 -17.58
C ILE A 384 -3.84 2.80 -16.20
N ILE A 385 -2.57 2.38 -16.06
CA ILE A 385 -1.84 2.41 -14.79
C ILE A 385 -1.79 3.85 -14.23
N THR A 386 -1.40 4.79 -15.07
CA THR A 386 -1.18 6.19 -14.69
C THR A 386 -2.48 6.87 -14.25
N LEU A 387 -3.57 6.67 -15.00
CA LEU A 387 -4.87 7.27 -14.69
C LEU A 387 -5.59 6.59 -13.51
N ASN A 388 -5.34 5.29 -13.27
CA ASN A 388 -5.94 4.58 -12.13
C ASN A 388 -5.27 4.91 -10.79
N TYR A 389 -4.01 5.37 -10.78
CA TYR A 389 -3.33 5.76 -9.55
C TYR A 389 -4.08 6.81 -8.70
N PRO A 390 -4.48 7.98 -9.23
CA PRO A 390 -5.23 8.97 -8.45
C PRO A 390 -6.61 8.46 -8.04
N VAL A 391 -7.28 7.69 -8.92
CA VAL A 391 -8.58 7.07 -8.62
C VAL A 391 -8.45 6.16 -7.39
N TYR A 392 -7.51 5.21 -7.42
CA TYR A 392 -7.25 4.32 -6.29
C TYR A 392 -6.91 5.09 -5.01
N SER A 393 -6.03 6.09 -5.10
CA SER A 393 -5.60 6.88 -3.94
C SER A 393 -6.77 7.60 -3.28
N LEU A 394 -7.64 8.25 -4.07
CA LEU A 394 -8.84 8.92 -3.57
C LEU A 394 -9.77 7.94 -2.84
N PHE A 395 -10.07 6.79 -3.46
CA PHE A 395 -10.93 5.77 -2.85
C PHE A 395 -10.32 5.14 -1.60
N PHE A 396 -9.00 4.93 -1.58
CA PHE A 396 -8.29 4.43 -0.40
C PHE A 396 -8.45 5.39 0.78
N TYR A 397 -8.22 6.71 0.57
CA TYR A 397 -8.38 7.70 1.63
C TYR A 397 -9.83 7.88 2.08
N GLN A 398 -10.80 7.86 1.16
CA GLN A 398 -12.21 7.90 1.50
C GLN A 398 -12.62 6.68 2.32
N TYR A 399 -12.21 5.49 1.89
CA TYR A 399 -12.51 4.25 2.61
C TYR A 399 -11.90 4.25 4.01
N LYS A 400 -10.63 4.63 4.12
CA LYS A 400 -9.95 4.75 5.41
C LYS A 400 -10.65 5.77 6.33
N SER A 401 -11.10 6.91 5.79
CA SER A 401 -11.87 7.89 6.56
C SER A 401 -13.20 7.35 7.07
N LEU A 402 -13.91 6.55 6.26
CA LEU A 402 -15.17 5.91 6.68
C LEU A 402 -14.92 4.84 7.76
N GLU A 403 -13.85 4.05 7.62
CA GLU A 403 -13.44 3.06 8.61
C GLU A 403 -13.04 3.73 9.93
N ASP A 404 -12.27 4.82 9.88
CA ASP A 404 -11.92 5.62 11.05
C ASP A 404 -13.18 6.18 11.73
N LYS A 405 -14.14 6.75 10.97
CA LYS A 405 -15.42 7.22 11.51
C LYS A 405 -16.22 6.11 12.20
N ALA A 406 -16.39 4.97 11.55
CA ALA A 406 -17.10 3.83 12.13
C ALA A 406 -16.41 3.32 13.40
N ARG A 407 -15.07 3.34 13.43
CA ARG A 407 -14.30 2.99 14.62
C ARG A 407 -14.49 4.01 15.75
N TYR A 408 -14.53 5.31 15.44
CA TYR A 408 -14.82 6.35 16.43
C TYR A 408 -16.23 6.20 17.01
N GLU A 409 -17.24 5.95 16.19
CA GLU A 409 -18.62 5.70 16.65
C GLU A 409 -18.71 4.47 17.55
N LEU A 410 -18.00 3.39 17.20
CA LEU A 410 -17.96 2.18 18.03
C LEU A 410 -17.26 2.42 19.38
N ILE A 411 -16.18 3.21 19.39
CA ILE A 411 -15.50 3.60 20.64
C ILE A 411 -16.40 4.49 21.50
N GLN A 412 -17.15 5.42 20.89
CA GLN A 412 -18.10 6.26 21.63
C GLN A 412 -19.23 5.43 22.25
N ALA A 413 -19.82 4.52 21.49
CA ALA A 413 -20.85 3.61 22.00
C ALA A 413 -20.32 2.73 23.14
N GLN A 414 -19.07 2.25 23.06
CA GLN A 414 -18.44 1.51 24.15
C GLN A 414 -18.22 2.37 25.39
N TYR A 415 -17.81 3.62 25.23
CA TYR A 415 -17.61 4.55 26.33
C TYR A 415 -18.94 4.85 27.07
N GLU A 416 -20.02 5.09 26.34
CA GLU A 416 -21.36 5.31 26.91
C GLU A 416 -21.85 4.08 27.70
N LEU A 417 -21.62 2.87 27.19
CA LEU A 417 -21.97 1.63 27.90
C LEU A 417 -21.20 1.48 29.22
N VAL A 418 -19.91 1.80 29.23
CA VAL A 418 -19.08 1.76 30.44
C VAL A 418 -19.57 2.79 31.48
N GLN A 419 -19.97 3.99 31.04
CA GLN A 419 -20.53 5.00 31.93
C GLN A 419 -21.87 4.55 32.53
N ALA A 420 -22.78 4.02 31.72
CA ALA A 420 -24.06 3.50 32.19
C ALA A 420 -23.87 2.35 33.20
N GLN A 421 -22.90 1.47 32.97
CA GLN A 421 -22.55 0.41 33.92
C GLN A 421 -22.00 0.98 35.23
N HIS A 422 -21.15 2.00 35.17
CA HIS A 422 -20.62 2.64 36.36
C HIS A 422 -21.74 3.31 37.20
N GLU A 423 -22.69 3.98 36.55
CA GLU A 423 -23.86 4.55 37.23
C GLU A 423 -24.74 3.49 37.87
N LEU A 424 -24.95 2.36 37.18
CA LEU A 424 -25.67 1.21 37.72
C LEU A 424 -24.99 0.66 38.97
N ASP A 425 -23.66 0.45 38.93
CA ASP A 425 -22.89 -0.04 40.08
C ASP A 425 -22.99 0.93 41.26
N GLN A 426 -22.88 2.24 41.02
CA GLN A 426 -23.08 3.24 42.08
C GLN A 426 -24.50 3.18 42.67
N SER A 427 -25.52 2.95 41.84
CA SER A 427 -26.90 2.83 42.31
C SER A 427 -27.09 1.58 43.18
N LEU A 428 -26.46 0.45 42.80
CA LEU A 428 -26.50 -0.80 43.57
C LEU A 428 -25.82 -0.63 44.93
N ILE A 429 -24.66 0.04 44.98
CA ILE A 429 -23.97 0.36 46.24
C ILE A 429 -24.89 1.17 47.17
N ARG A 430 -25.54 2.22 46.66
CA ARG A 430 -26.49 3.03 47.46
C ARG A 430 -27.68 2.21 47.98
N VAL A 431 -28.22 1.30 47.17
CA VAL A 431 -29.32 0.42 47.58
C VAL A 431 -28.86 -0.54 48.68
N GLU A 432 -27.67 -1.12 48.57
CA GLU A 432 -27.12 -2.03 49.57
C GLU A 432 -26.79 -1.32 50.89
N GLU A 433 -26.27 -0.09 50.84
CA GLU A 433 -26.06 0.75 52.03
C GLU A 433 -27.39 1.02 52.75
N ARG A 434 -28.43 1.43 52.01
CA ARG A 434 -29.77 1.62 52.57
C ARG A 434 -30.32 0.34 53.18
N ARG A 435 -30.13 -0.81 52.53
CA ARG A 435 -30.55 -2.11 53.05
C ARG A 435 -29.86 -2.42 54.40
N LYS A 436 -28.55 -2.21 54.51
CA LYS A 436 -27.80 -2.42 55.76
C LYS A 436 -28.29 -1.52 56.88
N VAL A 437 -28.62 -0.26 56.58
CA VAL A 437 -29.24 0.65 57.55
C VAL A 437 -30.58 0.07 58.02
N ILE A 438 -31.46 -0.35 57.11
CA ILE A 438 -32.75 -0.97 57.45
C ILE A 438 -32.57 -2.22 58.32
N GLU A 439 -31.65 -3.13 57.98
CA GLU A 439 -31.39 -4.33 58.78
C GLU A 439 -30.85 -3.99 60.18
N ARG A 440 -29.99 -2.98 60.31
CA ARG A 440 -29.52 -2.49 61.62
C ARG A 440 -30.66 -1.88 62.43
N THR A 441 -31.47 -1.02 61.82
CA THR A 441 -32.67 -0.44 62.44
C THR A 441 -33.62 -1.54 62.91
N PHE A 442 -33.87 -2.55 62.07
CA PHE A 442 -34.70 -3.70 62.42
C PHE A 442 -34.15 -4.44 63.65
N ASN A 443 -32.85 -4.73 63.67
CA ASN A 443 -32.20 -5.39 64.80
C ASN A 443 -32.27 -4.56 66.10
N ILE A 444 -32.11 -3.24 66.02
CA ILE A 444 -32.23 -2.33 67.17
C ILE A 444 -33.68 -2.34 67.72
N ILE A 445 -34.67 -2.27 66.83
CA ILE A 445 -36.10 -2.32 67.21
C ILE A 445 -36.44 -3.69 67.81
N HIS A 446 -35.90 -4.78 67.25
CA HIS A 446 -36.19 -6.14 67.70
C HIS A 446 -35.56 -6.47 69.05
N ASN A 447 -34.31 -6.04 69.28
CA ASN A 447 -33.55 -6.34 70.51
C ASN A 447 -33.83 -5.37 71.68
N GLY A 448 -34.56 -4.28 71.45
CA GLY A 448 -34.93 -3.33 72.49
C GLY A 448 -36.44 -3.31 72.74
N PRO A 449 -37.20 -2.45 72.04
CA PRO A 449 -38.63 -2.28 72.30
C PRO A 449 -39.47 -3.53 72.14
N LEU A 450 -39.30 -4.29 71.05
CA LEU A 450 -40.13 -5.48 70.79
C LEU A 450 -39.91 -6.59 71.83
N GLN A 451 -38.68 -6.73 72.31
CA GLN A 451 -38.36 -7.68 73.37
C GLN A 451 -38.96 -7.22 74.72
N LYS A 452 -38.90 -5.92 75.02
CA LYS A 452 -39.57 -5.34 76.20
C LYS A 452 -41.09 -5.47 76.12
N ILE A 453 -41.70 -5.23 74.96
CA ILE A 453 -43.14 -5.49 74.72
C ILE A 453 -43.48 -6.95 74.97
N SER A 454 -42.65 -7.88 74.48
CA SER A 454 -42.87 -9.31 74.70
C SER A 454 -42.78 -9.69 76.18
N ILE A 455 -41.85 -9.09 76.93
CA ILE A 455 -41.72 -9.29 78.38
C ILE A 455 -42.94 -8.71 79.11
N ILE A 456 -43.37 -7.49 78.78
CA ILE A 456 -44.54 -6.83 79.38
C ILE A 456 -45.82 -7.64 79.07
N LEU A 457 -46.03 -8.05 77.83
CA LEU A 457 -47.18 -8.89 77.44
C LEU A 457 -47.19 -10.24 78.17
N ASN A 458 -46.03 -10.87 78.34
CA ASN A 458 -45.91 -12.13 79.06
C ASN A 458 -46.18 -11.94 80.57
N ASN A 459 -45.75 -10.82 81.15
CA ASN A 459 -46.00 -10.46 82.55
C ASN A 459 -47.48 -10.16 82.81
N ILE A 460 -48.17 -9.50 81.87
CA ILE A 460 -49.62 -9.25 81.94
C ILE A 460 -50.41 -10.56 81.83
N ARG A 461 -49.99 -11.46 80.94
CA ARG A 461 -50.68 -12.75 80.68
C ARG A 461 -50.55 -13.76 81.82
N ASN A 462 -49.50 -13.65 82.64
CA ASN A 462 -49.20 -14.58 83.75
C ASN A 462 -49.63 -14.10 85.15
N SER A 463 -50.41 -13.02 85.24
CA SER A 463 -51.13 -12.59 86.46
C SER A 463 -50.33 -12.52 87.77
N GLN A 464 -49.27 -11.70 87.84
CA GLN A 464 -48.68 -11.26 89.12
C GLN A 464 -48.06 -9.85 89.04
N LYS A 465 -48.87 -8.79 89.03
CA LYS A 465 -48.60 -7.45 89.64
C LYS A 465 -49.74 -6.46 89.34
N GLY A 466 -49.97 -5.52 90.27
CA GLY A 466 -51.03 -4.51 90.21
C GLY A 466 -50.81 -3.42 89.16
N SER A 467 -51.93 -2.82 88.73
CA SER A 467 -52.09 -1.86 87.62
C SER A 467 -51.03 -0.74 87.50
N PHE A 468 -50.41 -0.32 88.61
CA PHE A 468 -49.44 0.78 88.66
C PHE A 468 -48.04 0.40 88.14
N SER A 469 -47.68 -0.89 88.07
CA SER A 469 -46.37 -1.35 87.57
C SER A 469 -46.29 -1.39 86.04
N VAL A 470 -47.44 -1.55 85.38
CA VAL A 470 -47.53 -1.71 83.92
C VAL A 470 -47.45 -0.35 83.22
N GLU A 471 -48.03 0.68 83.82
CA GLU A 471 -48.03 2.05 83.30
C GLU A 471 -46.60 2.62 83.21
N LYS A 472 -45.78 2.40 84.24
CA LYS A 472 -44.37 2.80 84.26
C LYS A 472 -43.51 2.04 83.25
N GLU A 473 -43.75 0.73 83.07
CA GLU A 473 -43.03 -0.07 82.06
C GLU A 473 -43.41 0.34 80.62
N LEU A 474 -44.66 0.77 80.40
CA LEU A 474 -45.13 1.34 79.13
C LEU A 474 -44.57 2.74 78.87
N GLU A 475 -44.43 3.59 79.89
CA GLU A 475 -43.74 4.88 79.78
C GLU A 475 -42.26 4.71 79.45
N ASP A 476 -41.55 3.81 80.14
CA ASP A 476 -40.14 3.51 79.87
C ASP A 476 -39.95 2.96 78.44
N LEU A 477 -40.86 2.09 78.00
CA LEU A 477 -40.88 1.58 76.62
C LEU A 477 -41.16 2.71 75.60
N SER A 478 -42.12 3.59 75.88
CA SER A 478 -42.43 4.73 75.02
C SER A 478 -41.25 5.69 74.92
N GLN A 479 -40.47 5.87 76.00
CA GLN A 479 -39.24 6.66 75.99
C GLN A 479 -38.13 5.98 75.17
N ASP A 480 -37.98 4.66 75.26
CA ASP A 480 -37.00 3.90 74.48
C ASP A 480 -37.33 3.90 72.98
N VAL A 481 -38.61 3.78 72.62
CA VAL A 481 -39.07 3.91 71.22
C VAL A 481 -38.82 5.32 70.68
N ARG A 482 -39.02 6.37 71.50
CA ARG A 482 -38.67 7.74 71.13
C ARG A 482 -37.17 7.92 70.93
N LYS A 483 -36.33 7.40 71.84
CA LYS A 483 -34.86 7.44 71.69
C LYS A 483 -34.38 6.74 70.42
N ILE A 484 -35.02 5.64 70.03
CA ILE A 484 -34.72 4.96 68.75
C ILE A 484 -35.18 5.81 67.56
N GLY A 485 -36.35 6.44 67.64
CA GLY A 485 -36.82 7.39 66.62
C GLY A 485 -35.90 8.62 66.47
N ASP A 486 -35.33 9.10 67.57
CA ASP A 486 -34.36 10.20 67.58
C ASP A 486 -33.00 9.75 67.05
N CYS A 487 -32.55 8.54 67.39
CA CYS A 487 -31.32 7.92 66.84
C CYS A 487 -31.41 7.75 65.31
N LEU A 488 -32.56 7.32 64.79
CA LEU A 488 -32.79 7.19 63.34
C LEU A 488 -32.84 8.54 62.62
N LYS A 489 -33.36 9.59 63.29
CA LYS A 489 -33.33 10.97 62.76
C LYS A 489 -31.93 11.59 62.76
N GLU A 490 -31.09 11.28 63.75
CA GLU A 490 -29.69 11.74 63.79
C GLU A 490 -28.78 10.95 62.81
N GLU A 491 -29.08 9.67 62.56
CA GLU A 491 -28.34 8.84 61.60
C GLU A 491 -28.65 9.18 60.13
N GLU A 492 -29.81 9.77 59.83
CA GLU A 492 -30.07 10.38 58.51
C GLU A 492 -29.20 11.64 58.26
N LEU A 493 -28.57 12.17 59.31
CA LEU A 493 -27.77 13.39 59.29
C LEU A 493 -26.27 13.17 59.57
N THR A 494 -25.80 11.98 59.95
CA THR A 494 -24.38 11.78 60.28
C THR A 494 -23.86 10.35 60.08
N TYR A 495 -22.90 10.18 59.16
CA TYR A 495 -21.92 9.09 59.17
C TYR A 495 -20.98 9.28 60.38
N ASP A 496 -21.35 8.85 61.59
CA ASP A 496 -20.57 9.17 62.81
C ASP A 496 -19.27 8.34 62.93
N LYS A 497 -18.13 9.02 62.96
CA LYS A 497 -16.77 8.49 63.13
C LYS A 497 -16.42 8.30 64.61
N SER A 498 -17.29 7.63 65.37
CA SER A 498 -17.10 7.45 66.82
C SER A 498 -17.26 6.00 67.29
N LEU A 499 -16.52 5.60 68.33
CA LEU A 499 -16.57 4.27 68.97
C LEU A 499 -17.02 4.40 70.42
N TYR A 500 -18.01 3.60 70.83
CA TYR A 500 -18.41 3.46 72.23
C TYR A 500 -17.79 2.20 72.84
N LEU A 501 -17.10 2.36 73.97
CA LEU A 501 -16.58 1.26 74.80
C LEU A 501 -17.72 0.60 75.61
N LYS A 502 -17.52 -0.63 76.10
CA LYS A 502 -18.56 -1.36 76.87
C LYS A 502 -19.02 -0.67 78.17
N ASN A 503 -18.30 0.36 78.64
CA ASN A 503 -18.67 1.18 79.80
C ASN A 503 -19.52 2.43 79.42
N GLY A 504 -19.86 2.60 78.13
CA GLY A 504 -20.67 3.73 77.64
C GLY A 504 -19.86 4.97 77.26
N GLU A 505 -18.53 4.93 77.37
CA GLU A 505 -17.69 6.08 77.01
C GLU A 505 -17.43 6.18 75.50
N LYS A 506 -17.50 7.40 74.96
CA LYS A 506 -17.28 7.73 73.55
C LYS A 506 -15.79 7.99 73.28
N LEU A 507 -15.29 7.40 72.20
CA LEU A 507 -13.97 7.61 71.58
C LEU A 507 -14.17 8.21 70.19
N ASP A 508 -13.38 9.21 69.84
CA ASP A 508 -13.37 9.79 68.48
C ASP A 508 -12.37 9.04 67.59
N LEU A 509 -12.86 8.38 66.53
CA LEU A 509 -12.02 7.57 65.63
C LEU A 509 -11.16 8.42 64.67
N ASN A 510 -11.32 9.75 64.69
CA ASN A 510 -10.40 10.67 64.00
C ASN A 510 -9.01 10.69 64.63
N ASN A 511 -8.89 10.34 65.91
CA ASN A 511 -7.60 10.29 66.59
C ASN A 511 -6.67 9.22 65.95
N GLU A 512 -5.36 9.39 66.16
CA GLU A 512 -4.39 8.42 65.71
C GLU A 512 -4.56 7.09 66.46
N LEU A 513 -4.24 5.97 65.80
CA LEU A 513 -4.54 4.65 66.34
C LEU A 513 -3.77 4.36 67.65
N HIS A 514 -2.56 4.88 67.79
CA HIS A 514 -1.77 4.73 69.01
C HIS A 514 -2.36 5.52 70.19
N GLU A 515 -2.94 6.71 69.94
CA GLU A 515 -3.68 7.47 70.96
C GLU A 515 -4.96 6.74 71.38
N LEU A 516 -5.69 6.17 70.42
CA LEU A 516 -6.86 5.35 70.69
C LEU A 516 -6.52 4.15 71.57
N PHE A 517 -5.41 3.45 71.32
CA PHE A 517 -4.95 2.35 72.19
C PHE A 517 -4.62 2.82 73.60
N HIS A 518 -4.02 4.01 73.75
CA HIS A 518 -3.75 4.58 75.06
C HIS A 518 -5.04 4.90 75.84
N GLN A 519 -6.04 5.45 75.16
CA GLN A 519 -7.35 5.74 75.74
C GLN A 519 -8.08 4.45 76.14
N VAL A 520 -8.12 3.45 75.26
CA VAL A 520 -8.70 2.12 75.54
C VAL A 520 -8.02 1.47 76.74
N TYR A 521 -6.68 1.45 76.78
CA TYR A 521 -5.92 0.86 77.88
C TYR A 521 -6.27 1.52 79.23
N SER A 522 -6.21 2.85 79.27
CA SER A 522 -6.41 3.61 80.51
C SER A 522 -7.84 3.44 81.04
N LYS A 523 -8.84 3.62 80.18
CA LYS A 523 -10.27 3.48 80.51
C LYS A 523 -10.65 2.04 80.87
N THR A 524 -10.01 1.03 80.27
CA THR A 524 -10.30 -0.37 80.58
C THR A 524 -9.75 -0.77 81.95
N LEU A 525 -8.63 -0.21 82.40
CA LEU A 525 -8.04 -0.48 83.71
C LEU A 525 -8.78 0.18 84.88
N GLU A 526 -9.54 1.25 84.63
CA GLU A 526 -10.41 1.87 85.65
C GLU A 526 -11.59 0.97 86.04
N ARG A 527 -11.82 -0.12 85.30
CA ARG A 527 -12.83 -1.13 85.66
C ARG A 527 -12.45 -1.83 86.96
N GLY A 528 -13.42 -1.95 87.87
CA GLY A 528 -13.25 -2.52 89.21
C GLY A 528 -13.04 -4.04 89.29
N PHE A 529 -12.28 -4.66 88.37
CA PHE A 529 -11.96 -6.09 88.46
C PHE A 529 -10.99 -6.37 89.61
N SER A 530 -11.27 -7.43 90.39
CA SER A 530 -10.49 -7.79 91.57
C SER A 530 -9.03 -8.15 91.26
N ALA A 531 -8.74 -8.63 90.04
CA ALA A 531 -7.39 -8.97 89.61
C ALA A 531 -6.53 -7.73 89.35
N PHE A 532 -7.10 -6.62 88.85
CA PHE A 532 -6.35 -5.39 88.56
C PHE A 532 -5.79 -4.70 89.80
N LYS A 533 -6.42 -4.90 90.98
CA LYS A 533 -5.91 -4.40 92.27
C LYS A 533 -4.63 -5.13 92.74
N LYS A 534 -4.32 -6.31 92.18
CA LYS A 534 -3.15 -7.14 92.54
C LYS A 534 -1.97 -6.98 91.57
N ILE A 535 -2.16 -6.26 90.47
CA ILE A 535 -1.12 -6.01 89.46
C ILE A 535 -0.25 -4.84 89.93
N ASN A 536 0.98 -5.14 90.33
CA ASN A 536 1.96 -4.15 90.80
C ASN A 536 2.79 -3.55 89.65
N ILE A 537 2.96 -4.29 88.56
CA ILE A 537 3.73 -3.84 87.39
C ILE A 537 2.77 -3.65 86.21
N LYS A 538 2.67 -2.40 85.73
CA LYS A 538 1.86 -2.03 84.57
C LYS A 538 2.75 -1.36 83.53
N VAL A 539 3.24 -2.14 82.57
CA VAL A 539 4.10 -1.62 81.50
C VAL A 539 3.23 -1.33 80.28
N ARG A 540 3.25 -0.09 79.81
CA ARG A 540 2.60 0.32 78.55
C ARG A 540 3.59 1.02 77.64
N SER A 541 3.55 0.70 76.35
CA SER A 541 4.32 1.38 75.31
C SER A 541 3.63 1.14 73.98
N PHE A 542 3.20 2.20 73.30
CA PHE A 542 2.62 2.13 71.97
C PHE A 542 3.45 3.02 71.06
N ASP A 543 4.13 2.42 70.09
CA ASP A 543 4.84 3.15 69.05
C ASP A 543 3.82 3.91 68.19
N GLU A 544 4.19 5.12 67.78
CA GLU A 544 3.40 5.93 66.83
C GLU A 544 3.18 5.16 65.53
N ILE A 545 1.96 5.21 65.02
CA ILE A 545 1.56 4.51 63.79
C ILE A 545 0.70 5.44 62.93
N SER A 546 1.21 5.82 61.76
CA SER A 546 0.42 6.53 60.75
C SER A 546 -0.72 5.64 60.28
N SER A 547 -1.95 6.15 60.43
CA SER A 547 -3.18 5.40 60.15
C SER A 547 -3.72 5.55 58.71
N GLU A 548 -2.88 6.00 57.77
CA GLU A 548 -3.28 6.30 56.38
C GLU A 548 -3.90 5.12 55.60
N ASN A 549 -3.61 3.88 56.01
CA ASN A 549 -4.12 2.66 55.37
C ASN A 549 -5.06 1.83 56.29
N ILE A 550 -5.53 2.41 57.40
CA ILE A 550 -6.47 1.76 58.32
C ILE A 550 -7.77 2.56 58.32
N ASP A 551 -8.86 1.97 57.80
CA ASP A 551 -10.16 2.64 57.77
C ASP A 551 -10.80 2.75 59.17
N PHE A 552 -11.86 3.55 59.29
CA PHE A 552 -12.53 3.78 60.58
C PHE A 552 -13.09 2.49 61.20
N GLU A 553 -13.48 1.50 60.40
CA GLU A 553 -14.02 0.24 60.89
C GLU A 553 -12.91 -0.68 61.41
N GLN A 554 -11.76 -0.70 60.74
CA GLN A 554 -10.57 -1.40 61.20
C GLN A 554 -10.01 -0.79 62.49
N LYS A 555 -9.99 0.55 62.62
CA LYS A 555 -9.65 1.23 63.89
C LYS A 555 -10.59 0.78 65.01
N ARG A 556 -11.90 0.69 64.73
CA ARG A 556 -12.94 0.26 65.68
C ARG A 556 -12.72 -1.20 66.13
N GLU A 557 -12.48 -2.12 65.20
CA GLU A 557 -12.24 -3.53 65.50
C GLU A 557 -10.95 -3.74 66.32
N LEU A 558 -9.86 -3.03 65.99
CA LEU A 558 -8.60 -3.08 66.73
C LEU A 558 -8.74 -2.57 68.18
N CYS A 559 -9.47 -1.48 68.40
CA CYS A 559 -9.74 -0.97 69.76
C CYS A 559 -10.57 -1.97 70.58
N ARG A 560 -11.57 -2.61 69.97
CA ARG A 560 -12.39 -3.64 70.64
C ARG A 560 -11.58 -4.88 70.99
N TYR A 561 -10.65 -5.29 70.12
CA TYR A 561 -9.73 -6.39 70.43
C TYR A 561 -8.87 -6.08 71.66
N LEU A 562 -8.28 -4.88 71.72
CA LEU A 562 -7.45 -4.47 72.86
C LEU A 562 -8.25 -4.42 74.18
N GLU A 563 -9.45 -3.83 74.14
CA GLU A 563 -10.37 -3.80 75.29
C GLU A 563 -10.68 -5.22 75.81
N GLU A 564 -11.02 -6.14 74.90
CA GLU A 564 -11.36 -7.52 75.25
C GLU A 564 -10.15 -8.28 75.79
N ALA A 565 -8.96 -8.11 75.20
CA ALA A 565 -7.73 -8.76 75.65
C ALA A 565 -7.36 -8.33 77.08
N ILE A 566 -7.44 -7.03 77.39
CA ILE A 566 -7.18 -6.51 78.75
C ILE A 566 -8.27 -6.99 79.73
N CYS A 567 -9.54 -6.98 79.32
CA CYS A 567 -10.63 -7.50 80.15
C CYS A 567 -10.44 -8.99 80.48
N ASN A 568 -9.92 -9.78 79.55
CA ASN A 568 -9.67 -11.20 79.78
C ASN A 568 -8.61 -11.43 80.85
N VAL A 569 -7.56 -10.60 80.91
CA VAL A 569 -6.60 -10.64 82.03
C VAL A 569 -7.31 -10.37 83.36
N GLY A 570 -8.16 -9.33 83.40
CA GLY A 570 -8.92 -8.96 84.61
C GLY A 570 -9.93 -10.01 85.09
N LYS A 571 -10.49 -10.80 84.16
CA LYS A 571 -11.50 -11.83 84.43
C LYS A 571 -10.92 -13.21 84.73
N HIS A 572 -9.85 -13.61 84.03
CA HIS A 572 -9.43 -15.01 83.94
C HIS A 572 -8.05 -15.31 84.53
N SER A 573 -7.22 -14.29 84.77
CA SER A 573 -5.88 -14.49 85.33
C SER A 573 -5.89 -14.52 86.87
N PHE A 574 -5.45 -15.63 87.47
CA PHE A 574 -5.33 -15.79 88.93
C PHE A 574 -3.88 -15.53 89.38
N ALA A 575 -3.71 -14.64 90.36
CA ALA A 575 -2.42 -14.23 90.92
C ALA A 575 -1.46 -13.49 89.95
N ALA A 576 -1.95 -12.91 88.87
CA ALA A 576 -1.15 -11.99 88.05
C ALA A 576 -0.67 -10.78 88.88
N THR A 577 0.63 -10.53 88.82
CA THR A 577 1.30 -9.39 89.46
C THR A 577 1.85 -8.38 88.43
N SER A 578 1.84 -8.75 87.15
CA SER A 578 2.30 -7.92 86.02
C SER A 578 1.33 -7.97 84.85
N LEU A 579 1.09 -6.82 84.22
CA LEU A 579 0.43 -6.65 82.92
C LEU A 579 1.33 -5.80 82.02
N ILE A 580 1.67 -6.36 80.87
CA ILE A 580 2.49 -5.72 79.85
C ILE A 580 1.62 -5.59 78.59
N VAL A 581 1.38 -4.35 78.16
CA VAL A 581 0.66 -4.05 76.92
C VAL A 581 1.56 -3.21 76.04
N THR A 582 2.00 -3.78 74.92
CA THR A 582 2.93 -3.11 74.01
C THR A 582 2.44 -3.15 72.57
N GLY A 583 2.42 -2.02 71.89
CA GLY A 583 2.31 -1.92 70.43
C GLY A 583 3.66 -1.52 69.85
N LYS A 584 4.32 -2.43 69.12
CA LYS A 584 5.64 -2.16 68.54
C LYS A 584 5.62 -2.18 67.02
N TYR A 585 6.28 -1.21 66.41
CA TYR A 585 6.53 -1.17 64.98
C TYR A 585 7.88 -1.82 64.65
N CYS A 586 7.88 -2.85 63.80
CA CYS A 586 9.11 -3.53 63.38
C CYS A 586 8.98 -4.04 61.95
N GLN A 587 9.93 -3.67 61.07
CA GLN A 587 10.06 -4.19 59.70
C GLN A 587 8.72 -4.24 58.93
N SER A 588 8.04 -3.08 58.84
CA SER A 588 6.77 -2.92 58.11
C SER A 588 5.58 -3.72 58.67
N CYS A 589 5.66 -4.15 59.92
CA CYS A 589 4.54 -4.75 60.65
C CYS A 589 4.33 -4.04 61.99
N TYR A 590 3.07 -3.91 62.41
CA TYR A 590 2.74 -3.59 63.79
C TYR A 590 2.43 -4.86 64.55
N THR A 591 2.92 -4.96 65.79
CA THR A 591 2.57 -6.06 66.68
C THR A 591 2.00 -5.50 67.97
N LEU A 592 0.72 -5.78 68.22
CA LEU A 592 0.03 -5.44 69.46
C LEU A 592 -0.01 -6.66 70.38
N THR A 593 0.69 -6.57 71.51
CA THR A 593 0.87 -7.65 72.48
C THR A 593 0.27 -7.29 73.82
N VAL A 594 -0.49 -8.22 74.39
CA VAL A 594 -1.02 -8.17 75.77
C VAL A 594 -0.52 -9.41 76.49
N GLN A 595 0.27 -9.22 77.54
CA GLN A 595 0.89 -10.30 78.32
C GLN A 595 0.64 -10.12 79.81
N ASP A 596 0.28 -11.20 80.49
CA ASP A 596 0.18 -11.28 81.94
C ASP A 596 0.98 -12.48 82.47
N ASN A 597 1.33 -12.45 83.76
CA ASN A 597 2.12 -13.50 84.42
C ASN A 597 1.30 -14.38 85.38
N GLY A 598 -0.03 -14.40 85.28
CA GLY A 598 -0.87 -15.20 86.17
C GLY A 598 -1.21 -16.58 85.62
N ASN A 599 -1.73 -17.44 86.50
CA ASN A 599 -2.15 -18.80 86.14
C ASN A 599 -3.62 -18.81 85.70
N ILE A 600 -3.92 -19.60 84.66
CA ILE A 600 -5.29 -19.77 84.15
C ILE A 600 -6.07 -20.68 85.10
N ARG A 601 -7.24 -20.23 85.56
CA ARG A 601 -8.06 -20.97 86.53
C ARG A 601 -8.72 -22.24 85.95
N PHE A 602 -8.89 -22.33 84.63
CA PHE A 602 -9.46 -23.48 83.91
C PHE A 602 -8.91 -23.57 82.46
N PRO A 603 -8.29 -24.67 82.01
CA PRO A 603 -7.96 -24.85 80.60
C PRO A 603 -9.24 -25.11 79.81
N SER A 604 -9.72 -24.12 79.06
CA SER A 604 -10.87 -24.28 78.17
C SER A 604 -10.43 -25.07 76.93
N SER A 605 -10.97 -26.28 76.74
CA SER A 605 -10.74 -27.16 75.58
C SER A 605 -11.42 -26.68 74.27
N GLY A 606 -11.92 -25.45 74.21
CA GLY A 606 -12.56 -24.85 73.03
C GLY A 606 -12.13 -23.40 72.78
N GLN A 607 -12.06 -22.99 71.51
CA GLN A 607 -11.81 -21.60 71.12
C GLN A 607 -12.97 -20.71 71.59
N GLY A 608 -12.71 -19.84 72.59
CA GLY A 608 -13.68 -18.83 73.03
C GLY A 608 -13.98 -17.80 71.93
N GLU A 609 -15.17 -17.19 71.98
CA GLU A 609 -15.65 -16.21 70.99
C GLU A 609 -14.66 -15.04 70.76
N GLY A 610 -13.96 -14.58 71.81
CA GLY A 610 -12.91 -13.56 71.69
C GLY A 610 -11.70 -14.00 70.85
N THR A 611 -11.33 -15.28 70.91
CA THR A 611 -10.24 -15.85 70.10
C THR A 611 -10.67 -16.01 68.64
N LYS A 612 -11.92 -16.41 68.37
CA LYS A 612 -12.47 -16.48 67.01
C LYS A 612 -12.52 -15.09 66.36
N HIS A 613 -12.92 -14.07 67.11
CA HIS A 613 -12.95 -12.69 66.63
C HIS A 613 -11.54 -12.17 66.31
N ALA A 614 -10.55 -12.46 67.17
CA ALA A 614 -9.16 -12.06 66.92
C ALA A 614 -8.55 -12.74 65.68
N LEU A 615 -8.87 -14.02 65.41
CA LEU A 615 -8.44 -14.72 64.20
C LEU A 615 -9.05 -14.10 62.93
N LYS A 616 -10.35 -13.79 62.94
CA LYS A 616 -11.01 -13.09 61.81
C LYS A 616 -10.43 -11.69 61.58
N LEU A 617 -10.13 -10.95 62.66
CA LEU A 617 -9.51 -9.65 62.56
C LEU A 617 -8.09 -9.74 61.98
N ALA A 618 -7.31 -10.76 62.37
CA ALA A 618 -6.01 -11.03 61.76
C ALA A 618 -6.13 -11.31 60.26
N GLU A 619 -7.09 -12.15 59.82
CA GLU A 619 -7.32 -12.42 58.40
C GLU A 619 -7.67 -11.14 57.62
N LYS A 620 -8.58 -10.31 58.14
CA LYS A 620 -8.96 -9.02 57.51
C LYS A 620 -7.79 -8.06 57.34
N LEU A 621 -6.84 -8.07 58.26
CA LEU A 621 -5.65 -7.21 58.25
C LEU A 621 -4.44 -7.85 57.55
N ASN A 622 -4.61 -8.98 56.86
CA ASN A 622 -3.53 -9.79 56.31
C ASN A 622 -2.42 -10.09 57.33
N GLY A 623 -2.83 -10.31 58.58
CA GLY A 623 -2.00 -10.50 59.75
C GLY A 623 -2.02 -11.91 60.32
N LYS A 624 -1.40 -12.08 61.48
CA LYS A 624 -1.39 -13.31 62.26
C LYS A 624 -1.72 -13.00 63.71
N PHE A 625 -2.63 -13.77 64.29
CA PHE A 625 -2.90 -13.77 65.71
C PHE A 625 -2.28 -15.00 66.36
N ASN A 626 -1.60 -14.82 67.48
CA ASN A 626 -1.00 -15.90 68.26
C ASN A 626 -1.36 -15.75 69.73
N ARG A 627 -1.78 -16.86 70.35
CA ARG A 627 -2.01 -16.95 71.79
C ARG A 627 -1.17 -18.09 72.33
N GLN A 628 -0.21 -17.76 73.17
CA GLN A 628 0.69 -18.72 73.80
C GLN A 628 0.53 -18.66 75.31
N GLN A 629 0.56 -19.83 75.93
CA GLN A 629 0.67 -19.98 77.37
C GLN A 629 2.09 -20.47 77.66
N VAL A 630 2.86 -19.67 78.38
CA VAL A 630 4.24 -20.02 78.72
C VAL A 630 4.23 -20.53 80.17
N PRO A 631 4.61 -21.79 80.42
CA PRO A 631 4.64 -22.35 81.78
C PRO A 631 5.53 -21.50 82.70
N GLY A 632 4.96 -20.91 83.75
CA GLY A 632 5.67 -20.04 84.68
C GLY A 632 5.73 -18.55 84.30
N GLU A 633 5.35 -18.17 83.08
CA GLU A 633 5.39 -16.77 82.60
C GLU A 633 4.01 -16.22 82.16
N GLY A 634 2.95 -17.02 82.25
CA GLY A 634 1.55 -16.62 82.08
C GLY A 634 1.02 -16.69 80.63
N THR A 635 0.07 -15.81 80.27
CA THR A 635 -0.58 -15.80 78.95
C THR A 635 -0.09 -14.62 78.11
N CYS A 636 0.31 -14.88 76.87
CA CYS A 636 0.69 -13.86 75.89
C CYS A 636 -0.22 -13.94 74.65
N CYS A 637 -0.93 -12.85 74.36
CA CYS A 637 -1.75 -12.68 73.16
C CYS A 637 -1.09 -11.62 72.28
N SER A 638 -0.71 -11.97 71.05
CA SER A 638 -0.14 -11.04 70.07
C SER A 638 -0.93 -11.03 68.77
N LEU A 639 -1.24 -9.82 68.29
CA LEU A 639 -1.84 -9.58 66.98
C LEU A 639 -0.83 -8.80 66.14
N LYS A 640 -0.37 -9.41 65.04
CA LYS A 640 0.60 -8.81 64.11
C LYS A 640 -0.03 -8.58 62.75
N TRP A 641 0.07 -7.37 62.20
CA TRP A 641 -0.41 -7.06 60.84
C TRP A 641 0.59 -6.19 60.08
N GLN A 642 0.51 -6.22 58.75
CA GLN A 642 1.38 -5.42 57.88
C GLN A 642 0.91 -3.97 57.81
N ILE A 643 1.86 -3.03 57.82
CA ILE A 643 1.60 -1.62 57.53
C ILE A 643 2.32 -1.30 56.22
N GLN A 644 1.55 -0.93 55.20
CA GLN A 644 2.12 -0.38 53.97
C GLN A 644 2.58 1.05 54.26
N ASN A 645 3.88 1.27 54.40
CA ASN A 645 4.43 2.61 54.58
C ASN A 645 4.71 3.22 53.20
N LYS A 646 3.91 4.21 52.78
CA LYS A 646 4.11 4.92 51.49
C LYS A 646 5.41 5.72 51.43
N ASN A 647 6.09 5.97 52.56
CA ASN A 647 7.32 6.75 52.57
C ASN A 647 8.60 5.97 52.18
N LEU A 648 8.57 4.63 52.09
CA LEU A 648 9.68 3.85 51.50
C LEU A 648 9.62 3.76 49.96
N LEU A 649 8.49 4.15 49.35
CA LEU A 649 8.35 4.23 47.89
C LEU A 649 8.79 5.59 47.33
N LYS A 650 8.98 6.62 48.18
CA LYS A 650 9.47 7.93 47.76
C LYS A 650 11.00 8.01 47.64
N GLU A 651 11.78 7.26 48.42
CA GLU A 651 13.24 7.24 48.27
C GLU A 651 13.70 6.44 47.04
N ILE A 652 12.92 5.45 46.59
CA ILE A 652 13.24 4.65 45.39
C ILE A 652 12.90 5.41 44.09
N GLN A 653 12.02 6.43 44.14
CA GLN A 653 11.64 7.23 42.96
C GLN A 653 12.49 8.49 42.74
N THR A 654 13.41 8.83 43.66
CA THR A 654 14.36 9.94 43.50
C THR A 654 15.76 9.53 43.01
N GLU A 655 16.04 8.23 42.83
CA GLU A 655 17.28 7.75 42.20
C GLU A 655 17.09 7.27 40.74
N SER A 656 15.89 7.45 40.16
CA SER A 656 15.61 7.08 38.76
C SER A 656 14.86 8.15 37.97
N ASN A 657 15.23 9.42 38.15
CA ASN A 657 14.96 10.51 37.19
C ASN A 657 16.08 11.53 37.21
#